data_AF-A0A9W9S440-F1
#
_entry.id   AF-A0A9W9S440-F1
#
_cell.length_a   1.000
_cell.length_b   1.000
_cell.length_c   1.000
_cell.angle_alpha   90.00
_cell.angle_beta   90.00
_cell.angle_gamma   90.00
#
_symmetry.space_group_name_H-M   'P 1'
#
loop_
_entity.id
_entity.type
_entity.pdbx_description
1 polymer ?
#
loop_
_entity_poly.entity_id
_entity_poly.type
_entity_poly.pdbx_seq_one_letter_code
_entity_poly.pdbx_strand_id
1 'polypeptide(L)'
;MVTTELLQELEKTREANALKDVLEISCQPRELGGLEISEVCQLSSVQESEILFLSSAWLEALNSADRAKSLPEPIPRRPVGRRGMTLSEKIFAMHDMGGKGFVIPGELIRVHVDWVIASEASWAGMERTYDSLGKPGIFRNDRFWLAGDHVVDPRVNKLPKVQALIDASERAKKVFKMTDYQGMNYTILHTEFYRERAQPGMVIVGSDSHTCSSGALGCLAIGLGAADVTLPLVTGETWFKVPECINVCLVGAPGPGIGGKDVILYILQQLKRNTVASDRIVEFTGPAVKHLSADARFAICNMTTEFGGVTGIFAPDQITHEFIQKRHLARHKNLTTYFKPDDDAVYPKPDDVVPVQDHEGLKLDGCFIGACTTAEEDLILGALVLEQGLKEGQRPEKGGLRKVVPGSLPILHKLRRLGLIDIYENAGFEIGIPGCSYCVGMSADQARPGEVWLSSQNRNFENRMGKGSIGHLASAATVAASSFSMKVTDPHELLAAIDLEIWNNLRGLKSSEEEQILDWPQYMEPRGGHDSSLIEPQGVQDSADVGHPALENAATSILTGKVLTLGDFVDTDALAPADFLMSMRDNKTSGMHCLEHTHPDFRARVANGFNIVVAGRGFGCGSSREQAVMALLDFWQDAVSNA
;
A
#
# COMPACT_ATOMS: atom_id res chain seq x y z
N MET A 1 34.39 -23.48 2.50
CA MET A 1 34.66 -24.12 1.20
C MET A 1 34.93 -25.61 1.36
N VAL A 2 36.06 -26.02 1.96
CA VAL A 2 36.39 -27.46 2.15
C VAL A 2 35.24 -28.26 2.80
N THR A 3 34.60 -27.73 3.85
CA THR A 3 33.45 -28.40 4.49
C THR A 3 32.24 -28.54 3.55
N THR A 4 31.98 -27.55 2.69
CA THR A 4 30.88 -27.57 1.72
C THR A 4 31.12 -28.61 0.64
N GLU A 5 32.34 -28.68 0.11
CA GLU A 5 32.76 -29.68 -0.89
C GLU A 5 32.67 -31.09 -0.31
N LEU A 6 33.17 -31.30 0.91
CA LEU A 6 33.06 -32.59 1.60
C LEU A 6 31.61 -33.01 1.82
N LEU A 7 30.72 -32.09 2.20
CA LEU A 7 29.30 -32.39 2.34
C LEU A 7 28.65 -32.74 1.00
N GLN A 8 29.06 -32.11 -0.11
CA GLN A 8 28.60 -32.49 -1.44
C GLN A 8 29.05 -33.90 -1.82
N GLU A 9 30.31 -34.25 -1.54
CA GLU A 9 30.84 -35.61 -1.74
C GLU A 9 30.11 -36.66 -0.90
N LEU A 10 29.63 -36.27 0.29
CA LEU A 10 28.83 -37.12 1.19
C LEU A 10 27.32 -37.09 0.89
N GLU A 11 26.90 -36.55 -0.26
CA GLU A 11 25.49 -36.42 -0.69
C GLU A 11 24.61 -35.62 0.28
N LYS A 12 25.22 -34.78 1.13
CA LYS A 12 24.58 -33.87 2.09
C LYS A 12 24.29 -32.51 1.45
N THR A 13 23.59 -32.52 0.32
CA THR A 13 23.44 -31.33 -0.54
C THR A 13 22.70 -30.17 0.15
N ARG A 14 21.70 -30.44 1.00
CA ARG A 14 20.94 -29.40 1.71
C ARG A 14 21.81 -28.68 2.73
N GLU A 15 22.54 -29.42 3.55
CA GLU A 15 23.49 -28.88 4.53
C GLU A 15 24.64 -28.14 3.83
N ALA A 16 25.16 -28.68 2.73
CA ALA A 16 26.18 -28.01 1.93
C ALA A 16 25.69 -26.65 1.39
N ASN A 17 24.47 -26.60 0.84
CA ASN A 17 23.88 -25.36 0.33
C ASN A 17 23.64 -24.35 1.45
N ALA A 18 23.16 -24.78 2.63
CA ALA A 18 22.98 -23.89 3.78
C ALA A 18 24.31 -23.26 4.23
N LEU A 19 25.41 -24.03 4.28
CA LEU A 19 26.73 -23.49 4.61
C LEU A 19 27.33 -22.64 3.47
N LYS A 20 26.94 -22.91 2.22
CA LYS A 20 27.29 -22.05 1.08
C LYS A 20 26.59 -20.69 1.21
N ASP A 21 25.32 -20.66 1.58
CA ASP A 21 24.59 -19.40 1.85
C ASP A 21 25.28 -18.60 2.96
N VAL A 22 25.71 -19.25 4.05
CA VAL A 22 26.47 -18.59 5.13
C VAL A 22 27.76 -17.96 4.59
N LEU A 23 28.49 -18.66 3.72
CA LEU A 23 29.70 -18.14 3.10
C LEU A 23 29.40 -16.94 2.20
N GLU A 24 28.40 -17.05 1.32
CA GLU A 24 27.97 -15.96 0.44
C GLU A 24 27.58 -14.71 1.22
N ILE A 25 26.78 -14.86 2.28
CA ILE A 25 26.38 -13.75 3.17
C ILE A 25 27.59 -13.15 3.86
N SER A 26 28.47 -13.99 4.42
CA SER A 26 29.63 -13.49 5.17
C SER A 26 30.60 -12.72 4.26
N CYS A 27 30.76 -13.13 3.01
CA CYS A 27 31.64 -12.49 2.04
C CYS A 27 31.11 -11.13 1.53
N GLN A 28 29.85 -10.80 1.77
CA GLN A 28 29.30 -9.51 1.35
C GLN A 28 29.93 -8.34 2.14
N PRO A 29 29.99 -7.14 1.53
CA PRO A 29 30.27 -5.89 2.22
C PRO A 29 29.37 -5.66 3.44
N ARG A 30 29.84 -4.95 4.46
CA ARG A 30 29.04 -4.62 5.65
C ARG A 30 27.84 -3.75 5.32
N GLU A 31 27.97 -2.89 4.32
CA GLU A 31 26.86 -2.09 3.76
C GLU A 31 25.75 -2.96 3.16
N LEU A 32 26.05 -4.19 2.75
CA LEU A 32 25.07 -5.19 2.30
C LEU A 32 24.71 -6.19 3.39
N GLY A 33 25.13 -5.95 4.64
CA GLY A 33 24.80 -6.83 5.77
C GLY A 33 25.70 -8.06 5.89
N GLY A 34 26.84 -8.06 5.21
CA GLY A 34 27.86 -9.10 5.32
C GLY A 34 28.98 -8.78 6.31
N LEU A 35 30.00 -9.63 6.35
CA LEU A 35 31.12 -9.57 7.29
C LEU A 35 32.44 -9.12 6.66
N GLU A 36 32.45 -8.81 5.35
CA GLU A 36 33.63 -8.45 4.56
C GLU A 36 34.76 -9.49 4.65
N ILE A 37 34.41 -10.77 4.73
CA ILE A 37 35.43 -11.83 4.79
C ILE A 37 35.93 -12.18 3.39
N SER A 38 37.23 -12.47 3.30
CA SER A 38 37.90 -12.97 2.10
C SER A 38 38.90 -14.07 2.48
N GLU A 39 39.29 -14.88 1.50
CA GLU A 39 40.21 -16.03 1.70
C GLU A 39 41.58 -15.64 2.29
N VAL A 40 41.97 -14.37 2.16
CA VAL A 40 43.27 -13.83 2.59
C VAL A 40 43.20 -13.05 3.92
N CYS A 41 42.02 -12.91 4.52
CA CYS A 41 41.84 -12.13 5.75
C CYS A 41 41.92 -13.02 7.00
N GLN A 42 42.69 -12.62 8.02
CA GLN A 42 42.58 -13.22 9.35
C GLN A 42 41.25 -12.78 9.98
N LEU A 43 40.43 -13.75 10.36
CA LEU A 43 39.15 -13.49 11.03
C LEU A 43 39.38 -12.91 12.42
N SER A 44 38.65 -11.84 12.73
CA SER A 44 38.52 -11.38 14.12
C SER A 44 37.64 -12.35 14.93
N SER A 45 37.78 -12.36 16.25
CA SER A 45 36.95 -13.17 17.14
C SER A 45 35.45 -12.90 17.00
N VAL A 46 35.08 -11.65 16.66
CA VAL A 46 33.68 -11.26 16.39
C VAL A 46 33.17 -11.88 15.10
N GLN A 47 33.95 -11.81 14.01
CA GLN A 47 33.60 -12.45 12.74
C GLN A 47 33.47 -13.96 12.89
N GLU A 48 34.40 -14.61 13.60
CA GLU A 48 34.34 -16.04 13.88
C GLU A 48 33.08 -16.42 14.64
N SER A 49 32.75 -15.68 15.71
CA SER A 49 31.53 -15.91 16.49
C SER A 49 30.26 -15.75 15.66
N GLU A 50 30.20 -14.76 14.77
CA GLU A 50 29.03 -14.50 13.93
C GLU A 50 28.88 -15.58 12.84
N ILE A 51 29.97 -16.01 12.21
CA ILE A 51 29.96 -17.12 11.23
C ILE A 51 29.46 -18.41 11.89
N LEU A 52 29.91 -18.71 13.12
CA LEU A 52 29.44 -19.87 13.88
C LEU A 52 27.95 -19.76 14.23
N PHE A 53 27.49 -18.57 14.63
CA PHE A 53 26.07 -18.31 14.86
C PHE A 53 25.25 -18.55 13.59
N LEU A 54 25.64 -17.93 12.47
CA LEU A 54 24.95 -18.06 11.18
C LEU A 54 24.92 -19.53 10.74
N SER A 55 26.04 -20.24 10.85
CA SER A 55 26.09 -21.68 10.52
C SER A 55 25.08 -22.50 11.34
N SER A 56 24.97 -22.23 12.65
CA SER A 56 24.00 -22.89 13.53
C SER A 56 22.55 -22.52 13.19
N ALA A 57 22.29 -21.24 12.90
CA ALA A 57 20.98 -20.74 12.50
C ALA A 57 20.49 -21.35 11.18
N TRP A 58 21.39 -21.41 10.19
CA TRP A 58 21.11 -21.95 8.86
C TRP A 58 20.91 -23.45 8.83
N LEU A 59 21.62 -24.20 9.68
CA LEU A 59 21.34 -25.62 9.86
C LEU A 59 20.00 -25.84 10.58
N GLU A 60 19.63 -25.01 11.55
CA GLU A 60 18.29 -25.07 12.16
C GLU A 60 17.18 -24.70 11.17
N ALA A 61 17.45 -23.82 10.21
CA ALA A 61 16.50 -23.48 9.16
C ALA A 61 16.09 -24.68 8.30
N LEU A 62 16.98 -25.65 8.11
CA LEU A 62 16.64 -26.91 7.43
C LEU A 62 15.61 -27.72 8.23
N ASN A 63 15.77 -27.79 9.56
CA ASN A 63 14.80 -28.44 10.44
C ASN A 63 13.46 -27.71 10.43
N SER A 64 13.49 -26.37 10.48
CA SER A 64 12.29 -25.53 10.36
C SER A 64 11.56 -25.74 9.04
N ALA A 65 12.30 -25.84 7.93
CA ALA A 65 11.74 -26.10 6.61
C ALA A 65 11.08 -27.50 6.53
N ASP A 66 11.66 -28.52 7.19
CA ASP A 66 11.08 -29.87 7.22
C ASP A 66 9.77 -29.93 8.02
N ARG A 67 9.62 -29.08 9.04
CA ARG A 67 8.37 -28.93 9.81
C ARG A 67 7.29 -28.20 9.01
N ALA A 68 7.68 -27.38 8.04
CA ALA A 68 6.75 -26.63 7.20
C ALA A 68 6.17 -27.51 6.10
N LYS A 69 4.85 -27.52 5.95
CA LYS A 69 4.22 -28.17 4.79
C LYS A 69 4.63 -27.42 3.52
N SER A 70 4.96 -28.16 2.46
CA SER A 70 5.19 -27.57 1.14
C SER A 70 3.88 -27.12 0.54
N LEU A 71 3.86 -25.91 -0.02
CA LEU A 71 2.76 -25.44 -0.86
C LEU A 71 2.58 -26.40 -2.07
N PRO A 72 1.35 -26.60 -2.57
CA PRO A 72 1.13 -27.35 -3.79
C PRO A 72 1.92 -26.74 -4.95
N GLU A 73 2.47 -27.55 -5.86
CA GLU A 73 3.14 -26.97 -7.04
C GLU A 73 2.12 -26.25 -7.94
N PRO A 74 2.42 -25.02 -8.38
CA PRO A 74 1.52 -24.29 -9.27
C PRO A 74 1.50 -24.97 -10.66
N ILE A 75 0.45 -24.73 -11.42
CA ILE A 75 0.22 -25.38 -12.74
C ILE A 75 0.28 -24.35 -13.87
N PRO A 76 0.69 -24.73 -15.09
CA PRO A 76 0.95 -23.78 -16.18
C PRO A 76 -0.32 -23.22 -16.85
N ARG A 77 -1.50 -23.77 -16.54
CA ARG A 77 -2.77 -23.41 -17.18
C ARG A 77 -3.93 -23.52 -16.20
N ARG A 78 -4.92 -22.65 -16.36
CA ARG A 78 -6.12 -22.60 -15.54
C ARG A 78 -6.92 -23.89 -15.73
N PRO A 79 -7.35 -24.56 -14.65
CA PRO A 79 -8.24 -25.71 -14.74
C PRO A 79 -9.55 -25.36 -15.45
N VAL A 80 -10.04 -26.27 -16.28
CA VAL A 80 -11.31 -26.09 -17.01
C VAL A 80 -12.45 -25.91 -16.00
N GLY A 81 -13.29 -24.89 -16.20
CA GLY A 81 -14.44 -24.62 -15.34
C GLY A 81 -14.15 -23.82 -14.05
N ARG A 82 -12.88 -23.53 -13.72
CA ARG A 82 -12.55 -22.60 -12.61
C ARG A 82 -13.06 -21.20 -12.95
N ARG A 83 -13.68 -20.47 -12.01
CA ARG A 83 -14.06 -19.05 -12.17
C ARG A 83 -12.86 -18.13 -12.41
N GLY A 84 -13.06 -16.96 -13.01
CA GLY A 84 -12.01 -15.95 -13.14
C GLY A 84 -11.61 -15.40 -11.78
N MET A 85 -10.32 -15.32 -11.52
CA MET A 85 -9.74 -14.81 -10.28
C MET A 85 -8.81 -13.62 -10.53
N THR A 86 -8.86 -12.65 -9.61
CA THR A 86 -7.90 -11.55 -9.51
C THR A 86 -6.50 -12.07 -9.14
N LEU A 87 -5.49 -11.21 -9.19
CA LEU A 87 -4.13 -11.61 -8.82
C LEU A 87 -4.06 -12.05 -7.35
N SER A 88 -4.64 -11.26 -6.47
CA SER A 88 -4.68 -11.53 -5.03
C SER A 88 -5.48 -12.79 -4.68
N GLU A 89 -6.61 -13.04 -5.37
CA GLU A 89 -7.36 -14.29 -5.23
C GLU A 89 -6.52 -15.52 -5.65
N LYS A 90 -5.71 -15.43 -6.71
CA LYS A 90 -4.79 -16.52 -7.10
C LYS A 90 -3.73 -16.80 -6.03
N ILE A 91 -3.16 -15.74 -5.45
CA ILE A 91 -2.16 -15.88 -4.38
C ILE A 91 -2.82 -16.50 -3.14
N PHE A 92 -4.00 -16.03 -2.72
CA PHE A 92 -4.74 -16.66 -1.63
C PHE A 92 -5.08 -18.12 -1.90
N ALA A 93 -5.57 -18.45 -3.09
CA ALA A 93 -5.90 -19.83 -3.48
C ALA A 93 -4.69 -20.77 -3.46
N MET A 94 -3.50 -20.25 -3.76
CA MET A 94 -2.24 -20.98 -3.68
C MET A 94 -1.84 -21.27 -2.22
N HIS A 95 -2.16 -20.36 -1.29
CA HIS A 95 -1.79 -20.44 0.12
C HIS A 95 -2.89 -21.03 1.01
N ASP A 96 -4.09 -21.25 0.46
CA ASP A 96 -5.22 -21.83 1.16
C ASP A 96 -4.88 -23.24 1.66
N MET A 97 -4.97 -23.42 2.99
CA MET A 97 -4.79 -24.71 3.66
C MET A 97 -5.85 -25.73 3.26
N GLY A 98 -7.00 -25.28 2.79
CA GLY A 98 -8.04 -26.14 2.21
C GLY A 98 -7.66 -26.74 0.86
N GLY A 99 -6.70 -26.15 0.15
CA GLY A 99 -6.18 -26.66 -1.12
C GLY A 99 -7.20 -26.69 -2.26
N LYS A 100 -8.18 -25.78 -2.25
CA LYS A 100 -9.26 -25.77 -3.26
C LYS A 100 -8.79 -25.37 -4.66
N GLY A 101 -7.70 -24.60 -4.74
CA GLY A 101 -7.19 -24.02 -5.98
C GLY A 101 -8.02 -22.84 -6.51
N PHE A 102 -9.01 -22.39 -5.74
CA PHE A 102 -9.74 -21.15 -5.96
C PHE A 102 -10.26 -20.63 -4.62
N VAL A 103 -10.58 -19.33 -4.57
CA VAL A 103 -11.22 -18.66 -3.42
C VAL A 103 -12.35 -17.77 -3.90
N ILE A 104 -13.20 -17.33 -2.98
CA ILE A 104 -14.30 -16.41 -3.25
C ILE A 104 -14.24 -15.23 -2.26
N PRO A 105 -14.45 -13.97 -2.69
CA PRO A 105 -14.51 -12.84 -1.78
C PRO A 105 -15.55 -13.05 -0.68
N GLY A 106 -15.20 -12.68 0.54
CA GLY A 106 -16.00 -12.88 1.73
C GLY A 106 -15.86 -14.25 2.40
N GLU A 107 -15.21 -15.22 1.76
CA GLU A 107 -14.91 -16.53 2.35
C GLU A 107 -13.85 -16.41 3.45
N LEU A 108 -14.04 -17.11 4.57
CA LEU A 108 -13.04 -17.21 5.62
C LEU A 108 -12.13 -18.43 5.36
N ILE A 109 -10.85 -18.19 5.10
CA ILE A 109 -9.85 -19.20 4.80
C ILE A 109 -8.69 -19.13 5.78
N ARG A 110 -7.98 -20.25 5.94
CA ARG A 110 -6.71 -20.31 6.67
C ARG A 110 -5.59 -20.44 5.67
N VAL A 111 -4.60 -19.57 5.76
CA VAL A 111 -3.55 -19.47 4.75
C VAL A 111 -2.18 -19.70 5.37
N HIS A 112 -1.30 -20.33 4.59
CA HIS A 112 0.13 -20.32 4.86
C HIS A 112 0.71 -18.91 4.66
N VAL A 113 1.66 -18.55 5.51
CA VAL A 113 2.39 -17.27 5.43
C VAL A 113 3.86 -17.55 5.13
N ASP A 114 4.39 -16.93 4.07
CA ASP A 114 5.79 -17.11 3.70
C ASP A 114 6.73 -16.33 4.61
N TRP A 115 6.38 -15.10 4.96
CA TRP A 115 7.22 -14.23 5.79
C TRP A 115 6.43 -13.48 6.83
N VAL A 116 7.01 -13.40 8.03
CA VAL A 116 6.62 -12.45 9.07
C VAL A 116 7.65 -11.33 9.13
N ILE A 117 7.20 -10.08 9.17
CA ILE A 117 8.08 -8.92 9.33
C ILE A 117 7.66 -8.05 10.52
N ALA A 118 8.62 -7.52 11.27
CA ALA A 118 8.37 -6.62 12.39
C ALA A 118 9.52 -5.62 12.58
N SER A 119 9.19 -4.45 13.13
CA SER A 119 10.16 -3.52 13.70
C SER A 119 10.47 -3.86 15.16
N GLU A 120 11.50 -3.25 15.74
CA GLU A 120 11.81 -3.40 17.16
C GLU A 120 10.66 -2.88 18.06
N ALA A 121 9.98 -1.83 17.59
CA ALA A 121 8.86 -1.23 18.31
C ALA A 121 7.63 -2.15 18.30
N SER A 122 7.30 -2.73 17.15
CA SER A 122 6.19 -3.67 17.03
C SER A 122 6.50 -5.03 17.66
N TRP A 123 7.77 -5.48 17.60
CA TRP A 123 8.23 -6.67 18.28
C TRP A 123 8.00 -6.59 19.79
N ALA A 124 8.12 -5.43 20.43
CA ALA A 124 7.79 -5.30 21.86
C ALA A 124 6.30 -5.60 22.17
N GLY A 125 5.39 -5.30 21.24
CA GLY A 125 3.98 -5.71 21.33
C GLY A 125 3.82 -7.22 21.11
N MET A 126 4.47 -7.74 20.07
CA MET A 126 4.45 -9.17 19.73
C MET A 126 5.06 -10.04 20.84
N GLU A 127 6.17 -9.63 21.46
CA GLU A 127 6.86 -10.33 22.55
C GLU A 127 5.91 -10.54 23.73
N ARG A 128 5.02 -9.58 24.04
CA ARG A 128 3.99 -9.76 25.09
C ARG A 128 2.99 -10.85 24.73
N THR A 129 2.52 -10.86 23.49
CA THR A 129 1.60 -11.91 23.01
C THR A 129 2.30 -13.26 23.01
N TYR A 130 3.52 -13.33 22.49
CA TYR A 130 4.37 -14.53 22.48
C TYR A 130 4.63 -15.08 23.88
N ASP A 131 4.92 -14.21 24.84
CA ASP A 131 5.12 -14.57 26.24
C ASP A 131 3.83 -15.10 26.88
N SER A 132 2.68 -14.50 26.57
CA SER A 132 1.36 -14.96 27.05
C SER A 132 0.99 -16.35 26.51
N LEU A 133 1.50 -16.72 25.33
CA LEU A 133 1.38 -18.06 24.75
C LEU A 133 2.34 -19.09 25.38
N GLY A 134 3.13 -18.69 26.38
CA GLY A 134 4.07 -19.57 27.06
C GLY A 134 5.39 -19.79 26.32
N LYS A 135 5.77 -18.87 25.43
CA LYS A 135 7.04 -18.91 24.66
C LYS A 135 7.21 -20.20 23.84
N PRO A 136 6.28 -20.52 22.93
CA PRO A 136 6.22 -21.80 22.23
C PRO A 136 7.35 -22.05 21.21
N GLY A 137 8.25 -21.09 20.99
CA GLY A 137 9.15 -21.08 19.83
C GLY A 137 8.48 -20.49 18.59
N ILE A 138 9.23 -20.39 17.48
CA ILE A 138 8.72 -19.87 16.21
C ILE A 138 8.69 -20.96 15.14
N PHE A 139 7.80 -20.82 14.17
CA PHE A 139 7.57 -21.81 13.11
C PHE A 139 8.79 -21.97 12.21
N ARG A 140 9.31 -20.84 11.69
CA ARG A 140 10.46 -20.81 10.79
C ARG A 140 11.41 -19.67 11.12
N ASN A 141 12.63 -20.02 11.52
CA ASN A 141 13.70 -19.07 11.83
C ASN A 141 14.34 -18.41 10.59
N ASP A 142 14.04 -18.93 9.40
CA ASP A 142 14.48 -18.39 8.12
C ASP A 142 13.41 -17.56 7.40
N ARG A 143 12.29 -17.28 8.08
CA ARG A 143 11.13 -16.55 7.55
C ARG A 143 10.60 -15.47 8.50
N PHE A 144 11.47 -14.97 9.38
CA PHE A 144 11.20 -13.82 10.22
C PHE A 144 12.22 -12.71 9.95
N TRP A 145 11.75 -11.52 9.60
CA TRP A 145 12.57 -10.33 9.38
C TRP A 145 12.29 -9.30 10.48
N LEU A 146 13.32 -8.97 11.26
CA LEU A 146 13.25 -7.98 12.32
C LEU A 146 14.22 -6.83 12.04
N ALA A 147 13.69 -5.62 11.92
CA ALA A 147 14.48 -4.41 11.70
C ALA A 147 14.42 -3.49 12.93
N GLY A 148 15.54 -2.87 13.31
CA GLY A 148 15.57 -1.84 14.34
C GLY A 148 15.63 -0.45 13.74
N ASP A 149 14.50 0.18 13.48
CA ASP A 149 14.41 1.37 12.62
C ASP A 149 13.45 2.47 13.10
N HIS A 150 12.54 2.16 14.04
CA HIS A 150 11.48 3.10 14.43
C HIS A 150 11.93 4.13 15.46
N VAL A 151 12.55 3.67 16.54
CA VAL A 151 12.92 4.50 17.71
C VAL A 151 14.39 4.41 18.07
N VAL A 152 15.13 3.51 17.43
CA VAL A 152 16.57 3.33 17.67
C VAL A 152 17.36 4.37 16.88
N ASP A 153 18.09 5.21 17.60
CA ASP A 153 19.01 6.21 17.04
C ASP A 153 20.19 6.38 17.99
N PRO A 154 21.45 6.41 17.50
CA PRO A 154 22.65 6.51 18.32
C PRO A 154 22.63 7.63 19.38
N ARG A 155 21.92 8.73 19.12
CA ARG A 155 21.77 9.88 20.03
C ARG A 155 20.94 9.55 21.26
N VAL A 156 20.04 8.57 21.17
CA VAL A 156 19.07 8.21 22.22
C VAL A 156 19.20 6.78 22.72
N ASN A 157 20.14 5.97 22.21
CA ASN A 157 20.37 4.59 22.65
C ASN A 157 20.59 4.44 24.16
N LYS A 158 21.14 5.47 24.82
CA LYS A 158 21.35 5.47 26.28
C LYS A 158 20.05 5.57 27.08
N LEU A 159 18.93 5.96 26.45
CA LEU A 159 17.65 6.02 27.12
C LEU A 159 17.19 4.59 27.47
N PRO A 160 16.80 4.30 28.72
CA PRO A 160 16.43 2.95 29.13
C PRO A 160 15.35 2.29 28.28
N LYS A 161 14.41 3.10 27.76
CA LYS A 161 13.33 2.61 26.88
C LYS A 161 13.87 2.12 25.53
N VAL A 162 14.81 2.85 24.92
CA VAL A 162 15.41 2.48 23.62
C VAL A 162 16.31 1.26 23.80
N GLN A 163 17.13 1.25 24.86
CA GLN A 163 17.99 0.10 25.17
C GLN A 163 17.19 -1.19 25.35
N ALA A 164 16.02 -1.13 26.01
CA ALA A 164 15.18 -2.31 26.21
C ALA A 164 14.68 -2.92 24.89
N LEU A 165 14.42 -2.11 23.86
CA LEU A 165 13.98 -2.56 22.53
C LEU A 165 15.13 -3.18 21.72
N ILE A 166 16.32 -2.57 21.80
CA ILE A 166 17.55 -3.14 21.23
C ILE A 166 17.81 -4.51 21.87
N ASP A 167 17.77 -4.58 23.21
CA ASP A 167 18.00 -5.82 23.94
C ASP A 167 16.95 -6.88 23.58
N ALA A 168 15.68 -6.49 23.39
CA ALA A 168 14.62 -7.40 22.96
C ALA A 168 14.87 -7.99 21.57
N SER A 169 15.33 -7.15 20.63
CA SER A 169 15.64 -7.58 19.27
C SER A 169 16.87 -8.50 19.22
N GLU A 170 17.92 -8.16 19.97
CA GLU A 170 19.11 -9.00 20.11
C GLU A 170 18.82 -10.34 20.81
N ARG A 171 17.91 -10.34 21.80
CA ARG A 171 17.41 -11.59 22.39
C ARG A 171 16.64 -12.41 21.36
N ALA A 172 15.75 -11.82 20.59
CA ALA A 172 15.00 -12.51 19.54
C ALA A 172 15.94 -13.16 18.52
N LYS A 173 16.95 -12.43 18.01
CA LYS A 173 18.00 -12.96 17.12
C LYS A 173 18.57 -14.27 17.67
N LYS A 174 18.99 -14.26 18.93
CA LYS A 174 19.68 -15.39 19.56
C LYS A 174 18.75 -16.54 19.91
N VAL A 175 17.62 -16.26 20.55
CA VAL A 175 16.65 -17.26 21.01
C VAL A 175 16.04 -17.99 19.82
N PHE A 176 15.69 -17.26 18.77
CA PHE A 176 15.08 -17.84 17.58
C PHE A 176 16.08 -18.34 16.55
N LYS A 177 17.38 -18.08 16.75
CA LYS A 177 18.43 -18.35 15.77
C LYS A 177 18.08 -17.80 14.38
N MET A 178 17.77 -16.52 14.31
CA MET A 178 17.33 -15.89 13.07
C MET A 178 18.44 -15.95 12.01
N THR A 179 18.10 -16.39 10.79
CA THR A 179 19.05 -16.34 9.65
C THR A 179 19.12 -14.96 9.02
N ASP A 180 18.07 -14.15 9.21
CA ASP A 180 17.86 -12.87 8.56
C ASP A 180 17.63 -11.77 9.61
N TYR A 181 18.74 -11.29 10.18
CA TYR A 181 18.76 -10.17 11.12
C TYR A 181 20.04 -9.35 10.92
N GLN A 182 19.86 -8.06 10.62
CA GLN A 182 20.95 -7.16 10.25
C GLN A 182 21.24 -6.08 11.32
N GLY A 183 20.56 -6.18 12.46
CA GLY A 183 20.75 -5.26 13.58
C GLY A 183 20.03 -3.93 13.41
N MET A 184 20.45 -2.98 14.24
CA MET A 184 19.83 -1.67 14.36
C MET A 184 20.32 -0.71 13.28
N ASN A 185 19.43 0.12 12.75
CA ASN A 185 19.68 1.16 11.75
C ASN A 185 20.31 0.65 10.43
N TYR A 186 20.23 -0.65 10.13
CA TYR A 186 20.65 -1.20 8.84
C TYR A 186 19.67 -0.84 7.71
N THR A 187 18.37 -0.95 7.98
CA THR A 187 17.33 -0.65 7.00
C THR A 187 16.08 -0.11 7.68
N ILE A 188 15.24 0.58 6.92
CA ILE A 188 13.83 0.70 7.26
C ILE A 188 13.17 -0.64 6.92
N LEU A 189 12.29 -1.14 7.80
CA LEU A 189 11.71 -2.49 7.78
C LEU A 189 11.42 -3.02 6.36
N HIS A 190 10.75 -2.21 5.55
CA HIS A 190 10.23 -2.59 4.23
C HIS A 190 11.27 -2.50 3.12
N THR A 191 12.29 -1.65 3.24
CA THR A 191 13.18 -1.26 2.14
C THR A 191 14.03 -2.44 1.68
N GLU A 192 14.91 -2.95 2.54
CA GLU A 192 15.75 -4.11 2.17
C GLU A 192 14.96 -5.41 2.09
N PHE A 193 13.82 -5.49 2.79
CA PHE A 193 12.94 -6.64 2.67
C PHE A 193 12.33 -6.75 1.27
N TYR A 194 11.78 -5.66 0.74
CA TYR A 194 11.29 -5.59 -0.63
C TYR A 194 12.42 -5.81 -1.65
N ARG A 195 13.58 -5.17 -1.46
CA ARG A 195 14.67 -5.21 -2.43
C ARG A 195 15.29 -6.59 -2.56
N GLU A 196 15.39 -7.35 -1.46
CA GLU A 196 16.15 -8.61 -1.44
C GLU A 196 15.28 -9.84 -1.11
N ARG A 197 14.24 -9.77 -0.27
CA ARG A 197 13.56 -10.99 0.27
C ARG A 197 12.23 -11.30 -0.37
N ALA A 198 11.39 -10.28 -0.59
CA ALA A 198 10.06 -10.44 -1.17
C ALA A 198 10.13 -11.01 -2.60
N GLN A 199 9.34 -12.03 -2.92
CA GLN A 199 9.33 -12.67 -4.23
C GLN A 199 7.88 -12.85 -4.73
N PRO A 200 7.62 -12.66 -6.04
CA PRO A 200 6.33 -12.87 -6.68
C PRO A 200 5.59 -14.11 -6.18
N GLY A 201 4.32 -13.91 -5.85
CA GLY A 201 3.43 -14.97 -5.40
C GLY A 201 3.46 -15.23 -3.89
N MET A 202 4.35 -14.61 -3.11
CA MET A 202 4.40 -14.82 -1.66
C MET A 202 3.25 -14.14 -0.91
N VAL A 203 2.84 -14.73 0.22
CA VAL A 203 2.04 -14.09 1.27
C VAL A 203 2.94 -13.59 2.39
N ILE A 204 2.89 -12.28 2.67
CA ILE A 204 3.73 -11.62 3.67
C ILE A 204 2.81 -10.93 4.68
N VAL A 205 3.04 -11.14 5.97
CA VAL A 205 2.31 -10.43 7.03
C VAL A 205 3.28 -9.69 7.92
N GLY A 206 2.91 -8.50 8.35
CA GLY A 206 3.78 -7.68 9.18
C GLY A 206 3.04 -6.86 10.20
N SER A 207 3.68 -6.61 11.34
CA SER A 207 3.12 -5.76 12.40
C SER A 207 3.38 -4.28 12.10
N ASP A 208 3.08 -3.88 10.87
CA ASP A 208 3.27 -2.54 10.33
C ASP A 208 2.33 -2.37 9.12
N SER A 209 1.63 -1.24 9.03
CA SER A 209 0.65 -0.97 7.97
C SER A 209 1.26 -0.96 6.57
N HIS A 210 2.52 -0.54 6.44
CA HIS A 210 3.21 -0.36 5.16
C HIS A 210 3.86 -1.65 4.64
N THR A 211 3.61 -2.79 5.29
CA THR A 211 3.95 -4.13 4.78
C THR A 211 3.49 -4.33 3.33
N CYS A 212 2.39 -3.67 2.95
CA CYS A 212 1.85 -3.63 1.59
C CYS A 212 2.85 -3.20 0.51
N SER A 213 3.94 -2.51 0.86
CA SER A 213 5.09 -2.22 0.00
C SER A 213 5.52 -3.39 -0.89
N SER A 214 5.52 -4.62 -0.37
CA SER A 214 6.00 -5.79 -1.12
C SER A 214 5.08 -6.22 -2.27
N GLY A 215 3.86 -5.68 -2.35
CA GLY A 215 2.96 -5.89 -3.48
C GLY A 215 3.48 -5.32 -4.80
N ALA A 216 4.50 -4.48 -4.75
CA ALA A 216 5.21 -3.98 -5.93
C ALA A 216 5.96 -5.06 -6.73
N LEU A 217 6.26 -6.21 -6.11
CA LEU A 217 6.79 -7.41 -6.79
C LEU A 217 5.72 -8.49 -7.01
N GLY A 218 4.44 -8.16 -6.85
CA GLY A 218 3.35 -9.14 -6.93
C GLY A 218 3.30 -10.11 -5.76
N CYS A 219 3.68 -9.65 -4.56
CA CYS A 219 3.41 -10.36 -3.32
C CYS A 219 2.06 -9.91 -2.74
N LEU A 220 1.35 -10.80 -2.07
CA LEU A 220 0.21 -10.43 -1.25
C LEU A 220 0.72 -10.07 0.16
N ALA A 221 1.01 -8.80 0.39
CA ALA A 221 1.66 -8.33 1.61
C ALA A 221 0.71 -7.46 2.45
N ILE A 222 0.43 -7.82 3.69
CA ILE A 222 -0.64 -7.21 4.51
C ILE A 222 -0.12 -6.81 5.89
N GLY A 223 -0.41 -5.58 6.29
CA GLY A 223 -0.16 -5.10 7.65
C GLY A 223 -1.28 -5.52 8.60
N LEU A 224 -0.93 -6.12 9.73
CA LEU A 224 -1.87 -6.60 10.75
C LEU A 224 -1.43 -6.16 12.16
N GLY A 225 -2.28 -6.35 13.17
CA GLY A 225 -1.96 -6.04 14.56
C GLY A 225 -0.92 -6.99 15.14
N ALA A 226 -0.17 -6.56 16.16
CA ALA A 226 0.92 -7.35 16.75
C ALA A 226 0.47 -8.76 17.19
N ALA A 227 -0.71 -8.90 17.78
CA ALA A 227 -1.26 -10.20 18.16
C ALA A 227 -1.54 -11.10 16.94
N ASP A 228 -2.17 -10.55 15.89
CA ASP A 228 -2.49 -11.28 14.66
C ASP A 228 -1.23 -11.71 13.88
N VAL A 229 -0.15 -10.93 13.98
CA VAL A 229 1.15 -11.25 13.37
C VAL A 229 1.95 -12.26 14.20
N THR A 230 1.74 -12.29 15.52
CA THR A 230 2.37 -13.28 16.39
C THR A 230 1.87 -14.70 16.09
N LEU A 231 0.61 -14.85 15.68
CA LEU A 231 0.04 -16.16 15.34
C LEU A 231 0.79 -16.87 14.19
N PRO A 232 0.98 -16.28 12.99
CA PRO A 232 1.75 -16.90 11.92
C PRO A 232 3.24 -16.99 12.24
N LEU A 233 3.79 -16.14 13.12
CA LEU A 233 5.17 -16.32 13.59
C LEU A 233 5.35 -17.65 14.35
N VAL A 234 4.37 -18.03 15.17
CA VAL A 234 4.40 -19.26 15.97
C VAL A 234 3.93 -20.48 15.16
N THR A 235 2.92 -20.32 14.31
CA THR A 235 2.21 -21.45 13.68
C THR A 235 2.48 -21.62 12.20
N GLY A 236 2.97 -20.58 11.51
CA GLY A 236 3.13 -20.56 10.05
C GLY A 236 1.86 -20.28 9.26
N GLU A 237 0.74 -20.01 9.92
CA GLU A 237 -0.56 -19.83 9.30
C GLU A 237 -1.40 -18.76 10.01
N THR A 238 -2.35 -18.16 9.29
CA THR A 238 -3.31 -17.23 9.87
C THR A 238 -4.65 -17.26 9.10
N TRP A 239 -5.67 -16.61 9.64
CA TRP A 239 -7.00 -16.56 9.05
C TRP A 239 -7.22 -15.25 8.29
N PHE A 240 -7.79 -15.35 7.10
CA PHE A 240 -8.26 -14.19 6.34
C PHE A 240 -9.69 -14.41 5.87
N LYS A 241 -10.51 -13.37 6.01
CA LYS A 241 -11.69 -13.22 5.17
C LYS A 241 -11.20 -12.66 3.83
N VAL A 242 -11.36 -13.39 2.74
CA VAL A 242 -10.88 -13.01 1.41
C VAL A 242 -11.47 -11.63 1.04
N PRO A 243 -10.65 -10.58 0.92
CA PRO A 243 -11.16 -9.25 0.58
C PRO A 243 -11.65 -9.19 -0.86
N GLU A 244 -12.58 -8.26 -1.13
CA GLU A 244 -12.85 -7.86 -2.51
C GLU A 244 -11.65 -7.08 -3.08
N CYS A 245 -11.54 -7.00 -4.40
CA CYS A 245 -10.45 -6.27 -5.07
C CYS A 245 -11.01 -5.12 -5.89
N ILE A 246 -10.45 -3.93 -5.77
CA ILE A 246 -10.67 -2.84 -6.72
C ILE A 246 -9.53 -2.80 -7.73
N ASN A 247 -9.83 -2.42 -8.96
CA ASN A 247 -8.82 -2.21 -10.00
C ASN A 247 -8.57 -0.70 -10.19
N VAL A 248 -7.33 -0.28 -10.03
CA VAL A 248 -6.86 1.05 -10.44
C VAL A 248 -6.07 0.88 -11.74
N CYS A 249 -6.75 1.16 -12.86
CA CYS A 249 -6.15 1.08 -14.19
C CYS A 249 -5.30 2.34 -14.48
N LEU A 250 -3.99 2.17 -14.52
CA LEU A 250 -3.03 3.22 -14.83
C LEU A 250 -2.81 3.30 -16.34
N VAL A 251 -3.03 4.49 -16.90
CA VAL A 251 -2.90 4.77 -18.34
C VAL A 251 -1.92 5.91 -18.58
N GLY A 252 -1.37 5.97 -19.80
CA GLY A 252 -0.33 6.93 -20.17
C GLY A 252 1.07 6.49 -19.75
N ALA A 253 2.01 7.43 -19.69
CA ALA A 253 3.37 7.21 -19.20
C ALA A 253 3.76 8.39 -18.29
N PRO A 254 4.38 8.13 -17.13
CA PRO A 254 4.85 9.21 -16.25
C PRO A 254 5.91 10.06 -16.96
N GLY A 255 5.75 11.38 -16.90
CA GLY A 255 6.76 12.32 -17.38
C GLY A 255 8.02 12.30 -16.51
N PRO A 256 9.13 12.93 -16.94
CA PRO A 256 10.35 13.00 -16.17
C PRO A 256 10.12 13.60 -14.78
N GLY A 257 10.60 12.93 -13.74
CA GLY A 257 10.43 13.36 -12.34
C GLY A 257 9.10 12.96 -11.70
N ILE A 258 8.15 12.40 -12.46
CA ILE A 258 6.95 11.77 -11.89
C ILE A 258 7.33 10.35 -11.47
N GLY A 259 7.44 10.15 -10.16
CA GLY A 259 7.73 8.85 -9.56
C GLY A 259 6.48 8.16 -9.02
N GLY A 260 6.67 6.99 -8.43
CA GLY A 260 5.58 6.27 -7.78
C GLY A 260 4.87 7.06 -6.68
N LYS A 261 5.62 7.92 -5.98
CA LYS A 261 5.07 8.83 -4.96
C LYS A 261 4.04 9.79 -5.56
N ASP A 262 4.30 10.35 -6.73
CA ASP A 262 3.37 11.28 -7.38
C ASP A 262 2.13 10.56 -7.88
N VAL A 263 2.32 9.38 -8.47
CA VAL A 263 1.22 8.52 -8.93
C VAL A 263 0.29 8.17 -7.77
N ILE A 264 0.83 7.72 -6.63
CA ILE A 264 -0.01 7.35 -5.49
C ILE A 264 -0.57 8.53 -4.73
N LEU A 265 0.12 9.66 -4.67
CA LEU A 265 -0.46 10.89 -4.15
C LEU A 265 -1.61 11.39 -5.03
N TYR A 266 -1.54 11.18 -6.35
CA TYR A 266 -2.64 11.45 -7.28
C TYR A 266 -3.79 10.47 -7.06
N ILE A 267 -3.54 9.18 -6.92
CA ILE A 267 -4.57 8.18 -6.59
C ILE A 267 -5.22 8.50 -5.25
N LEU A 268 -4.43 8.73 -4.20
CA LEU A 268 -4.88 9.20 -2.87
C LEU A 268 -5.69 10.48 -2.93
N GLN A 269 -5.42 11.30 -3.91
CA GLN A 269 -6.12 12.55 -4.10
C GLN A 269 -7.47 12.34 -4.79
N GLN A 270 -7.53 11.51 -5.84
CA GLN A 270 -8.77 11.14 -6.52
C GLN A 270 -9.69 10.38 -5.56
N LEU A 271 -9.12 9.38 -4.89
CA LEU A 271 -9.82 8.49 -3.99
C LEU A 271 -10.08 9.16 -2.64
N LYS A 272 -9.13 9.92 -2.08
CA LYS A 272 -9.13 10.40 -0.68
C LYS A 272 -9.20 9.23 0.30
N ARG A 273 -9.28 9.49 1.62
CA ARG A 273 -9.78 8.44 2.54
C ARG A 273 -11.22 8.17 2.15
N ASN A 274 -11.50 7.01 1.58
CA ASN A 274 -12.81 6.67 1.07
C ASN A 274 -13.25 5.27 1.46
N THR A 275 -14.54 5.01 1.22
CA THR A 275 -15.17 3.70 1.38
C THR A 275 -14.94 2.78 0.17
N VAL A 276 -14.22 3.25 -0.86
CA VAL A 276 -13.97 2.48 -2.10
C VAL A 276 -12.87 1.46 -1.87
N ALA A 277 -11.75 1.86 -1.27
CA ALA A 277 -10.66 0.91 -0.98
C ALA A 277 -10.75 0.28 0.41
N SER A 278 -11.55 0.84 1.32
CA SER A 278 -11.77 0.31 2.67
C SER A 278 -12.11 -1.18 2.63
N ASP A 279 -11.33 -1.99 3.36
CA ASP A 279 -11.47 -3.46 3.45
C ASP A 279 -11.32 -4.21 2.11
N ARG A 280 -10.70 -3.57 1.11
CA ARG A 280 -10.44 -4.14 -0.22
C ARG A 280 -8.96 -4.13 -0.57
N ILE A 281 -8.57 -5.05 -1.45
CA ILE A 281 -7.25 -5.06 -2.08
C ILE A 281 -7.27 -4.16 -3.31
N VAL A 282 -6.19 -3.42 -3.56
CA VAL A 282 -6.06 -2.55 -4.73
C VAL A 282 -5.11 -3.20 -5.72
N GLU A 283 -5.63 -3.62 -6.87
CA GLU A 283 -4.81 -4.13 -7.97
C GLU A 283 -4.51 -2.98 -8.95
N PHE A 284 -3.23 -2.69 -9.15
CA PHE A 284 -2.78 -1.69 -10.11
C PHE A 284 -2.51 -2.36 -11.45
N THR A 285 -3.32 -2.01 -12.46
CA THR A 285 -3.24 -2.60 -13.80
C THR A 285 -3.10 -1.52 -14.86
N GLY A 286 -3.21 -1.89 -16.14
CA GLY A 286 -3.24 -0.95 -17.25
C GLY A 286 -1.90 -0.76 -17.95
N PRO A 287 -1.91 -0.12 -19.14
CA PRO A 287 -0.74 0.00 -19.99
C PRO A 287 0.39 0.84 -19.40
N ALA A 288 0.12 1.71 -18.42
CA ALA A 288 1.16 2.55 -17.80
C ALA A 288 2.09 1.78 -16.87
N VAL A 289 1.69 0.59 -16.40
CA VAL A 289 2.45 -0.21 -15.42
C VAL A 289 3.86 -0.53 -15.94
N LYS A 290 4.02 -0.77 -17.24
CA LYS A 290 5.32 -1.04 -17.87
C LYS A 290 6.29 0.14 -17.83
N HIS A 291 5.81 1.35 -17.54
CA HIS A 291 6.65 2.54 -17.40
C HIS A 291 7.06 2.81 -15.94
N LEU A 292 6.53 2.05 -14.99
CA LEU A 292 6.83 2.20 -13.56
C LEU A 292 7.93 1.24 -13.16
N SER A 293 9.06 1.78 -12.70
CA SER A 293 10.13 0.99 -12.08
C SER A 293 9.63 0.24 -10.85
N ALA A 294 10.37 -0.79 -10.45
CA ALA A 294 10.20 -1.48 -9.18
C ALA A 294 10.04 -0.48 -8.01
N ASP A 295 10.94 0.48 -7.85
CA ASP A 295 10.88 1.45 -6.74
C ASP A 295 9.68 2.42 -6.85
N ALA A 296 9.20 2.73 -8.06
CA ALA A 296 7.96 3.48 -8.24
C ALA A 296 6.74 2.65 -7.78
N ARG A 297 6.68 1.37 -8.16
CA ARG A 297 5.63 0.47 -7.68
C ARG A 297 5.67 0.33 -6.17
N PHE A 298 6.86 0.25 -5.57
CA PHE A 298 7.02 0.19 -4.11
C PHE A 298 6.35 1.38 -3.44
N ALA A 299 6.61 2.61 -3.91
CA ALA A 299 5.98 3.80 -3.34
C ALA A 299 4.45 3.78 -3.49
N ILE A 300 3.93 3.24 -4.60
CA ILE A 300 2.50 3.11 -4.85
C ILE A 300 1.84 2.10 -3.93
N CYS A 301 2.40 0.90 -3.83
CA CYS A 301 1.90 -0.15 -2.94
C CYS A 301 2.01 0.25 -1.47
N ASN A 302 3.13 0.85 -1.06
CA ASN A 302 3.37 1.36 0.28
C ASN A 302 2.22 2.28 0.72
N MET A 303 1.87 3.25 -0.12
CA MET A 303 0.88 4.27 0.23
C MET A 303 -0.59 3.86 -0.03
N THR A 304 -0.83 2.57 -0.29
CA THR A 304 -2.18 2.08 -0.52
C THR A 304 -3.04 2.08 0.75
N THR A 305 -2.41 1.94 1.91
CA THR A 305 -3.09 1.94 3.21
C THR A 305 -3.70 3.32 3.55
N GLU A 306 -3.12 4.41 3.04
CA GLU A 306 -3.55 5.79 3.35
C GLU A 306 -4.96 6.13 2.83
N PHE A 307 -5.45 5.45 1.78
CA PHE A 307 -6.83 5.58 1.30
C PHE A 307 -7.74 4.41 1.71
N GLY A 308 -7.27 3.55 2.62
CA GLY A 308 -8.06 2.48 3.23
C GLY A 308 -7.89 1.11 2.59
N GLY A 309 -7.03 0.96 1.58
CA GLY A 309 -6.73 -0.34 0.98
C GLY A 309 -6.04 -1.27 1.97
N VAL A 310 -6.46 -2.53 2.03
CA VAL A 310 -5.81 -3.59 2.83
C VAL A 310 -4.37 -3.78 2.36
N THR A 311 -4.18 -3.77 1.04
CA THR A 311 -2.86 -3.76 0.39
C THR A 311 -3.00 -3.32 -1.06
N GLY A 312 -1.88 -2.94 -1.66
CA GLY A 312 -1.76 -2.62 -3.08
C GLY A 312 -0.85 -3.63 -3.77
N ILE A 313 -1.20 -4.08 -4.97
CA ILE A 313 -0.44 -5.12 -5.69
C ILE A 313 -0.35 -4.85 -7.19
N PHE A 314 0.81 -5.15 -7.78
CA PHE A 314 1.04 -5.17 -9.23
C PHE A 314 1.22 -6.61 -9.71
N ALA A 315 0.69 -6.93 -10.90
CA ALA A 315 1.09 -8.16 -11.58
C ALA A 315 2.59 -8.11 -11.91
N PRO A 316 3.37 -9.14 -11.54
CA PRO A 316 4.76 -9.27 -11.94
C PRO A 316 4.92 -9.20 -13.45
N ASP A 317 5.82 -8.36 -13.94
CA ASP A 317 6.17 -8.23 -15.36
C ASP A 317 7.70 -8.21 -15.54
N GLN A 318 8.18 -7.88 -16.75
CA GLN A 318 9.60 -7.87 -17.10
C GLN A 318 10.44 -7.05 -16.12
N ILE A 319 9.92 -5.90 -15.67
CA ILE A 319 10.59 -5.05 -14.68
C ILE A 319 10.77 -5.79 -13.35
N THR A 320 9.73 -6.47 -12.88
CA THR A 320 9.79 -7.29 -11.67
C THR A 320 10.78 -8.44 -11.81
N HIS A 321 10.76 -9.15 -12.94
CA HIS A 321 11.69 -10.26 -13.18
C HIS A 321 13.15 -9.78 -13.19
N GLU A 322 13.48 -8.74 -13.95
CA GLU A 322 14.83 -8.18 -14.00
C GLU A 322 15.30 -7.65 -12.65
N PHE A 323 14.41 -7.01 -11.89
CA PHE A 323 14.72 -6.52 -10.55
C PHE A 323 15.14 -7.66 -9.62
N ILE A 324 14.44 -8.79 -9.66
CA ILE A 324 14.77 -9.97 -8.85
C ILE A 324 16.05 -10.63 -9.34
N GLN A 325 16.23 -10.79 -10.66
CA GLN A 325 17.44 -11.43 -11.21
C GLN A 325 18.73 -10.67 -10.89
N LYS A 326 18.65 -9.36 -10.66
CA LYS A 326 19.79 -8.50 -10.25
C LYS A 326 20.21 -8.65 -8.78
N ARG A 327 19.44 -9.35 -7.93
CA ARG A 327 19.77 -9.53 -6.51
C ARG A 327 21.09 -10.26 -6.28
N HIS A 328 21.67 -10.12 -5.11
CA HIS A 328 23.01 -10.67 -4.85
C HIS A 328 22.98 -12.16 -4.53
N LEU A 329 22.01 -12.60 -3.72
CA LEU A 329 21.93 -13.97 -3.23
C LEU A 329 20.99 -14.81 -4.10
N ALA A 330 21.38 -16.04 -4.43
CA ALA A 330 20.56 -16.93 -5.27
C ALA A 330 19.23 -17.30 -4.58
N ARG A 331 19.24 -17.54 -3.27
CA ARG A 331 18.03 -17.86 -2.46
C ARG A 331 16.92 -16.80 -2.57
N HIS A 332 17.29 -15.58 -2.91
CA HIS A 332 16.39 -14.43 -3.06
C HIS A 332 15.73 -14.34 -4.45
N LYS A 333 15.98 -15.33 -5.32
CA LYS A 333 15.48 -15.38 -6.70
C LYS A 333 14.72 -16.66 -7.05
N ASN A 334 14.90 -17.71 -6.24
CA ASN A 334 14.55 -19.09 -6.63
C ASN A 334 13.14 -19.53 -6.21
N LEU A 335 12.40 -18.71 -5.45
CA LEU A 335 11.05 -19.03 -4.96
C LEU A 335 9.98 -18.18 -5.65
N THR A 336 10.24 -17.75 -6.88
CA THR A 336 9.34 -16.88 -7.64
C THR A 336 8.22 -17.68 -8.29
N THR A 337 6.97 -17.29 -8.04
CA THR A 337 5.79 -17.78 -8.78
C THR A 337 5.07 -16.59 -9.42
N TYR A 338 5.08 -16.54 -10.75
CA TYR A 338 4.50 -15.44 -11.50
C TYR A 338 3.01 -15.70 -11.73
N PHE A 339 2.13 -14.97 -11.05
CA PHE A 339 0.69 -14.97 -11.30
C PHE A 339 0.29 -13.71 -12.08
N LYS A 340 -0.81 -13.79 -12.83
CA LYS A 340 -1.50 -12.63 -13.41
C LYS A 340 -3.01 -12.77 -13.19
N PRO A 341 -3.79 -11.68 -13.08
CA PRO A 341 -5.24 -11.80 -13.03
C PRO A 341 -5.78 -12.50 -14.29
N ASP A 342 -6.89 -13.23 -14.13
CA ASP A 342 -7.61 -13.79 -15.27
C ASP A 342 -8.28 -12.69 -16.11
N ASP A 343 -8.40 -12.89 -17.42
CA ASP A 343 -9.02 -11.90 -18.32
C ASP A 343 -10.51 -11.66 -18.00
N ASP A 344 -11.18 -12.65 -17.41
CA ASP A 344 -12.57 -12.63 -16.94
C ASP A 344 -12.68 -12.39 -15.42
N ALA A 345 -11.62 -11.94 -14.75
CA ALA A 345 -11.66 -11.60 -13.33
C ALA A 345 -12.65 -10.44 -13.09
N VAL A 346 -13.52 -10.61 -12.10
CA VAL A 346 -14.57 -9.64 -11.78
C VAL A 346 -14.08 -8.71 -10.68
N TYR A 347 -14.06 -7.41 -10.97
CA TYR A 347 -13.83 -6.36 -9.98
C TYR A 347 -15.18 -5.68 -9.69
N PRO A 348 -15.54 -5.44 -8.41
CA PRO A 348 -16.65 -4.56 -8.07
C PRO A 348 -16.40 -3.17 -8.66
N LYS A 349 -17.41 -2.58 -9.29
CA LYS A 349 -17.33 -1.24 -9.89
C LYS A 349 -17.59 -0.16 -8.83
N PRO A 350 -16.64 0.74 -8.53
CA PRO A 350 -16.83 1.80 -7.56
C PRO A 350 -17.02 3.16 -8.27
N ASP A 351 -18.20 3.40 -8.84
CA ASP A 351 -18.40 4.57 -9.71
C ASP A 351 -19.30 5.65 -9.09
N ASP A 352 -18.83 6.90 -9.13
CA ASP A 352 -19.57 8.03 -9.71
C ASP A 352 -18.58 8.92 -10.51
N VAL A 353 -18.03 8.34 -11.58
CA VAL A 353 -17.18 9.02 -12.58
C VAL A 353 -17.91 8.93 -13.91
N VAL A 354 -17.94 10.06 -14.63
CA VAL A 354 -18.70 10.23 -15.87
C VAL A 354 -17.79 10.84 -16.94
N PRO A 355 -17.82 10.33 -18.19
CA PRO A 355 -17.21 10.97 -19.35
C PRO A 355 -17.58 12.46 -19.47
N VAL A 356 -16.68 13.29 -19.99
CA VAL A 356 -16.96 14.73 -20.20
C VAL A 356 -18.16 14.92 -21.14
N GLN A 357 -18.31 14.03 -22.12
CA GLN A 357 -19.42 14.03 -23.07
C GLN A 357 -20.79 13.88 -22.39
N ASP A 358 -20.85 13.20 -21.24
CA ASP A 358 -22.10 12.97 -20.50
C ASP A 358 -22.57 14.24 -19.76
N HIS A 359 -21.69 15.23 -19.58
CA HIS A 359 -21.98 16.51 -18.96
C HIS A 359 -21.67 17.71 -19.86
N GLU A 360 -21.49 17.47 -21.16
CA GLU A 360 -21.21 18.53 -22.13
C GLU A 360 -22.35 19.56 -22.14
N GLY A 361 -21.99 20.84 -22.12
CA GLY A 361 -22.96 21.93 -22.04
C GLY A 361 -23.43 22.32 -20.63
N LEU A 362 -22.98 21.61 -19.58
CA LEU A 362 -23.19 22.04 -18.18
C LEU A 362 -22.67 23.47 -18.00
N LYS A 363 -23.54 24.39 -17.58
CA LYS A 363 -23.20 25.81 -17.40
C LYS A 363 -22.30 26.02 -16.19
N LEU A 364 -21.34 26.91 -16.36
CA LEU A 364 -20.33 27.24 -15.38
C LEU A 364 -20.38 28.74 -15.04
N ASP A 365 -20.26 29.06 -13.77
CA ASP A 365 -20.07 30.42 -13.27
C ASP A 365 -18.59 30.77 -13.14
N GLY A 366 -17.70 29.77 -13.07
CA GLY A 366 -16.26 29.99 -13.03
C GLY A 366 -15.41 28.83 -13.52
N CYS A 367 -14.24 29.16 -14.07
CA CYS A 367 -13.18 28.24 -14.49
C CYS A 367 -11.89 28.58 -13.75
N PHE A 368 -11.31 27.60 -13.06
CA PHE A 368 -10.08 27.79 -12.30
C PHE A 368 -9.01 26.78 -12.69
N ILE A 369 -7.87 27.27 -13.22
CA ILE A 369 -6.68 26.48 -13.54
C ILE A 369 -5.60 26.77 -12.50
N GLY A 370 -5.32 25.81 -11.62
CA GLY A 370 -4.36 26.02 -10.52
C GLY A 370 -4.51 24.98 -9.43
N ALA A 371 -4.05 25.32 -8.22
CA ALA A 371 -3.82 24.41 -7.09
C ALA A 371 -2.51 23.62 -7.19
N CYS A 372 -2.14 22.95 -6.09
CA CYS A 372 -0.93 22.12 -5.98
C CYS A 372 -0.90 20.92 -6.94
N THR A 373 -1.99 20.68 -7.68
CA THR A 373 -2.19 19.53 -8.56
C THR A 373 -2.16 19.89 -10.04
N THR A 374 -2.22 21.19 -10.35
CA THR A 374 -1.99 21.71 -11.70
C THR A 374 -0.52 22.08 -11.77
N ALA A 375 0.29 21.17 -12.29
CA ALA A 375 1.73 21.31 -12.36
C ALA A 375 2.15 22.24 -13.52
N GLU A 376 3.46 22.47 -13.67
CA GLU A 376 3.99 23.27 -14.78
C GLU A 376 3.53 22.73 -16.14
N GLU A 377 3.49 21.41 -16.29
CA GLU A 377 3.01 20.74 -17.48
C GLU A 377 1.56 21.09 -17.80
N ASP A 378 0.65 21.00 -16.83
CA ASP A 378 -0.76 21.33 -17.00
C ASP A 378 -0.98 22.80 -17.37
N LEU A 379 -0.15 23.70 -16.83
CA LEU A 379 -0.20 25.13 -17.17
C LEU A 379 0.27 25.37 -18.61
N ILE A 380 1.28 24.65 -19.08
CA ILE A 380 1.72 24.70 -20.48
C ILE A 380 0.62 24.11 -21.38
N LEU A 381 0.06 22.95 -21.04
CA LEU A 381 -0.99 22.31 -21.84
C LEU A 381 -2.24 23.18 -21.93
N GLY A 382 -2.68 23.75 -20.80
CA GLY A 382 -3.79 24.69 -20.76
C GLY A 382 -3.54 25.89 -21.67
N ALA A 383 -2.33 26.47 -21.64
CA ALA A 383 -1.97 27.56 -22.55
C ALA A 383 -2.03 27.12 -24.02
N LEU A 384 -1.52 25.94 -24.37
CA LEU A 384 -1.56 25.43 -25.73
C LEU A 384 -2.99 25.16 -26.21
N VAL A 385 -3.87 24.61 -25.35
CA VAL A 385 -5.29 24.43 -25.65
C VAL A 385 -5.97 25.78 -25.90
N LEU A 386 -5.71 26.78 -25.04
CA LEU A 386 -6.22 28.14 -25.23
C LEU A 386 -5.67 28.77 -26.51
N GLU A 387 -4.40 28.53 -26.85
CA GLU A 387 -3.79 29.02 -28.07
C GLU A 387 -4.52 28.48 -29.32
N GLN A 388 -4.82 27.17 -29.34
CA GLN A 388 -5.57 26.56 -30.43
C GLN A 388 -6.99 27.12 -30.51
N GLY A 389 -7.70 27.23 -29.37
CA GLY A 389 -9.02 27.83 -29.35
C GLY A 389 -9.02 29.27 -29.88
N LEU A 390 -8.03 30.08 -29.50
CA LEU A 390 -7.88 31.45 -29.99
C LEU A 390 -7.58 31.50 -31.50
N LYS A 391 -6.76 30.58 -32.02
CA LYS A 391 -6.44 30.42 -33.45
C LYS A 391 -7.68 30.03 -34.27
N GLU A 392 -8.54 29.18 -33.71
CA GLU A 392 -9.83 28.81 -34.30
C GLU A 392 -10.89 29.92 -34.22
N GLY A 393 -10.56 31.06 -33.60
CA GLY A 393 -11.47 32.21 -33.50
C GLY A 393 -12.36 32.19 -32.25
N GLN A 394 -12.17 31.25 -31.32
CA GLN A 394 -12.87 31.25 -30.04
C GLN A 394 -12.45 32.49 -29.23
N ARG A 395 -13.40 33.06 -28.48
CA ARG A 395 -13.18 34.23 -27.63
C ARG A 395 -13.89 34.03 -26.30
N PRO A 396 -13.31 34.47 -25.17
CA PRO A 396 -13.94 34.30 -23.87
C PRO A 396 -15.25 35.09 -23.82
N GLU A 397 -16.33 34.43 -23.38
CA GLU A 397 -17.60 35.09 -23.11
C GLU A 397 -17.47 36.14 -22.00
N LYS A 398 -18.30 37.20 -22.07
CA LYS A 398 -18.28 38.32 -21.12
C LYS A 398 -18.60 37.92 -19.68
N GLY A 399 -19.33 36.82 -19.49
CA GLY A 399 -19.67 36.25 -18.19
C GLY A 399 -18.69 35.18 -17.75
N GLY A 400 -18.71 34.86 -16.46
CA GLY A 400 -17.90 33.80 -15.87
C GLY A 400 -16.52 34.27 -15.42
N LEU A 401 -16.09 33.81 -14.25
CA LEU A 401 -14.77 34.12 -13.72
C LEU A 401 -13.74 33.12 -14.25
N ARG A 402 -12.59 33.61 -14.67
CA ARG A 402 -11.48 32.79 -15.18
C ARG A 402 -10.23 33.18 -14.43
N LYS A 403 -9.60 32.22 -13.76
CA LYS A 403 -8.37 32.50 -13.00
C LYS A 403 -7.37 31.37 -13.19
N VAL A 404 -6.12 31.76 -13.45
CA VAL A 404 -4.99 30.84 -13.52
C VAL A 404 -3.99 31.21 -12.44
N VAL A 405 -3.57 30.22 -11.64
CA VAL A 405 -2.61 30.44 -10.56
C VAL A 405 -1.46 29.46 -10.72
N PRO A 406 -0.29 29.92 -11.19
CA PRO A 406 0.90 29.08 -11.24
C PRO A 406 1.36 28.68 -9.83
N GLY A 407 1.73 27.41 -9.63
CA GLY A 407 2.04 26.87 -8.30
C GLY A 407 3.30 27.44 -7.63
N SER A 408 4.17 28.14 -8.36
CA SER A 408 5.38 28.75 -7.80
C SER A 408 5.86 29.95 -8.62
N LEU A 409 6.69 30.82 -8.01
CA LEU A 409 7.32 31.93 -8.73
C LEU A 409 8.21 31.45 -9.89
N PRO A 410 9.07 30.43 -9.77
CA PRO A 410 9.84 29.91 -10.90
C PRO A 410 8.99 29.49 -12.10
N ILE A 411 7.86 28.81 -11.86
CA ILE A 411 6.94 28.39 -12.92
C ILE A 411 6.33 29.62 -13.61
N LEU A 412 5.82 30.58 -12.83
CA LEU A 412 5.29 31.84 -13.39
C LEU A 412 6.33 32.58 -14.24
N HIS A 413 7.59 32.65 -13.79
CA HIS A 413 8.68 33.26 -14.57
C HIS A 413 8.97 32.47 -15.85
N LYS A 414 8.96 31.13 -15.81
CA LYS A 414 9.13 30.29 -16.99
C LYS A 414 8.02 30.51 -18.01
N LEU A 415 6.75 30.47 -17.58
CA LEU A 415 5.59 30.69 -18.44
C LEU A 415 5.62 32.09 -19.09
N ARG A 416 6.01 33.14 -18.33
CA ARG A 416 6.22 34.48 -18.90
C ARG A 416 7.33 34.49 -19.95
N ARG A 417 8.48 33.89 -19.65
CA ARG A 417 9.61 33.82 -20.60
C ARG A 417 9.24 33.08 -21.88
N LEU A 418 8.38 32.07 -21.78
CA LEU A 418 7.86 31.29 -22.91
C LEU A 418 6.66 31.96 -23.61
N GLY A 419 6.19 33.12 -23.16
CA GLY A 419 5.04 33.82 -23.73
C GLY A 419 3.68 33.16 -23.44
N LEU A 420 3.64 32.15 -22.56
CA LEU A 420 2.42 31.38 -22.28
C LEU A 420 1.45 32.10 -21.36
N ILE A 421 1.93 33.05 -20.56
CA ILE A 421 1.06 33.90 -19.72
C ILE A 421 0.18 34.80 -20.58
N ASP A 422 0.74 35.37 -21.65
CA ASP A 422 0.00 36.24 -22.56
C ASP A 422 -1.18 35.49 -23.20
N ILE A 423 -1.04 34.17 -23.44
CA ILE A 423 -2.12 33.32 -23.97
C ILE A 423 -3.28 33.19 -22.97
N TYR A 424 -2.98 32.98 -21.69
CA TYR A 424 -3.99 32.96 -20.63
C TYR A 424 -4.73 34.30 -20.53
N GLU A 425 -4.00 35.41 -20.54
CA GLU A 425 -4.60 36.75 -20.49
C GLU A 425 -5.48 37.02 -21.72
N ASN A 426 -5.03 36.64 -22.92
CA ASN A 426 -5.81 36.76 -24.16
C ASN A 426 -7.08 35.89 -24.15
N ALA A 427 -7.06 34.77 -23.43
CA ALA A 427 -8.23 33.93 -23.17
C ALA A 427 -9.08 34.40 -21.97
N GLY A 428 -8.78 35.57 -21.41
CA GLY A 428 -9.58 36.20 -20.36
C GLY A 428 -9.32 35.68 -18.95
N PHE A 429 -8.23 34.94 -18.73
CA PHE A 429 -7.84 34.52 -17.38
C PHE A 429 -7.14 35.65 -16.63
N GLU A 430 -7.53 35.85 -15.37
CA GLU A 430 -6.74 36.61 -14.42
C GLU A 430 -5.54 35.77 -13.96
N ILE A 431 -4.33 36.34 -14.02
CA ILE A 431 -3.12 35.70 -13.52
C ILE A 431 -2.98 35.96 -12.02
N GLY A 432 -3.24 34.93 -11.21
CA GLY A 432 -3.10 35.03 -9.77
C GLY A 432 -1.66 34.85 -9.29
N ILE A 433 -1.39 35.30 -8.05
CA ILE A 433 -0.12 35.08 -7.38
C ILE A 433 0.00 33.61 -6.94
N PRO A 434 1.21 33.01 -6.92
CA PRO A 434 1.39 31.65 -6.43
C PRO A 434 0.77 31.44 -5.04
N GLY A 435 -0.21 30.53 -4.97
CA GLY A 435 -1.02 30.29 -3.76
C GLY A 435 -2.20 29.37 -4.03
N CYS A 436 -2.96 29.01 -2.98
CA CYS A 436 -4.06 28.04 -3.08
C CYS A 436 -5.32 28.58 -3.81
N SER A 437 -5.61 29.89 -3.74
CA SER A 437 -6.76 30.52 -4.42
C SER A 437 -8.08 29.73 -4.23
N TYR A 438 -8.88 29.58 -5.29
CA TYR A 438 -10.16 28.87 -5.29
C TYR A 438 -10.08 27.38 -4.85
N CYS A 439 -8.89 26.75 -4.83
CA CYS A 439 -8.70 25.37 -4.34
C CYS A 439 -9.16 25.15 -2.90
N VAL A 440 -8.98 26.17 -2.08
CA VAL A 440 -9.28 26.11 -0.66
C VAL A 440 -10.37 27.09 -0.26
N GLY A 441 -10.64 28.12 -1.07
CA GLY A 441 -11.73 29.06 -0.83
C GLY A 441 -11.65 29.78 0.52
N MET A 442 -10.47 29.90 1.12
CA MET A 442 -10.26 30.48 2.47
C MET A 442 -9.59 31.86 2.46
N SER A 443 -9.07 32.32 1.31
CA SER A 443 -8.31 33.57 1.20
C SER A 443 -9.07 34.60 0.35
N ALA A 444 -8.37 35.38 -0.48
CA ALA A 444 -8.97 36.45 -1.28
C ALA A 444 -9.90 35.95 -2.40
N ASP A 445 -9.73 34.69 -2.84
CA ASP A 445 -10.53 34.07 -3.88
C ASP A 445 -11.52 33.07 -3.27
N GLN A 446 -12.82 33.31 -3.43
CA GLN A 446 -13.91 32.45 -2.95
C GLN A 446 -15.07 32.42 -3.95
N ALA A 447 -15.56 31.21 -4.25
CA ALA A 447 -16.79 31.01 -5.01
C ALA A 447 -18.00 31.40 -4.17
N ARG A 448 -19.01 31.99 -4.80
CA ARG A 448 -20.24 32.44 -4.12
C ARG A 448 -21.22 31.27 -3.94
N PRO A 449 -22.16 31.39 -2.99
CA PRO A 449 -23.22 30.40 -2.85
C PRO A 449 -23.99 30.20 -4.16
N GLY A 450 -24.14 28.94 -4.58
CA GLY A 450 -24.84 28.53 -5.79
C GLY A 450 -24.02 28.56 -7.06
N GLU A 451 -22.79 29.09 -7.05
CA GLU A 451 -21.93 29.10 -8.25
C GLU A 451 -21.40 27.70 -8.57
N VAL A 452 -21.44 27.35 -9.86
CA VAL A 452 -20.94 26.10 -10.40
C VAL A 452 -19.59 26.34 -11.07
N TRP A 453 -18.54 25.69 -10.56
CA TRP A 453 -17.17 25.90 -11.03
C TRP A 453 -16.62 24.63 -11.67
N LEU A 454 -15.87 24.79 -12.76
CA LEU A 454 -15.02 23.73 -13.30
C LEU A 454 -13.56 24.04 -12.99
N SER A 455 -12.82 23.10 -12.43
CA SER A 455 -11.47 23.36 -11.97
C SER A 455 -10.52 22.18 -12.13
N SER A 456 -9.23 22.49 -12.36
CA SER A 456 -8.13 21.53 -12.35
C SER A 456 -7.51 21.27 -10.98
N GLN A 457 -8.23 21.68 -9.93
CA GLN A 457 -7.95 21.28 -8.56
C GLN A 457 -8.35 19.83 -8.31
N ASN A 458 -8.22 19.39 -7.06
CA ASN A 458 -8.30 17.99 -6.70
C ASN A 458 -9.33 17.62 -5.63
N ARG A 459 -10.10 18.60 -5.16
CA ARG A 459 -11.15 18.38 -4.17
C ARG A 459 -12.34 19.24 -4.54
N ASN A 460 -13.51 18.63 -4.59
CA ASN A 460 -14.80 19.27 -4.85
C ASN A 460 -15.84 18.94 -3.78
N PHE A 461 -15.41 18.76 -2.52
CA PHE A 461 -16.37 18.64 -1.42
C PHE A 461 -17.31 19.85 -1.41
N GLU A 462 -18.57 19.65 -1.01
CA GLU A 462 -19.51 20.74 -0.84
C GLU A 462 -18.89 21.85 0.04
N ASN A 463 -19.05 23.11 -0.38
CA ASN A 463 -18.46 24.28 0.27
C ASN A 463 -16.93 24.46 0.14
N ARG A 464 -16.22 23.60 -0.62
CA ARG A 464 -14.75 23.63 -0.68
C ARG A 464 -14.18 24.90 -1.33
N MET A 465 -14.81 25.40 -2.40
CA MET A 465 -14.35 26.62 -3.09
C MET A 465 -14.93 27.89 -2.47
N GLY A 466 -15.86 27.75 -1.52
CA GLY A 466 -16.63 28.82 -0.89
C GLY A 466 -18.00 28.29 -0.47
N LYS A 467 -18.60 28.88 0.57
CA LYS A 467 -19.86 28.39 1.15
C LYS A 467 -20.97 28.34 0.08
N GLY A 468 -21.60 27.18 -0.09
CA GLY A 468 -22.69 26.90 -1.01
C GLY A 468 -22.29 26.71 -2.48
N SER A 469 -20.98 26.69 -2.80
CA SER A 469 -20.49 26.48 -4.17
C SER A 469 -20.47 25.00 -4.56
N ILE A 470 -20.59 24.74 -5.87
CA ILE A 470 -20.52 23.42 -6.48
C ILE A 470 -19.27 23.36 -7.34
N GLY A 471 -18.37 22.41 -7.05
CA GLY A 471 -17.15 22.21 -7.81
C GLY A 471 -17.20 20.95 -8.67
N HIS A 472 -16.80 21.06 -9.93
CA HIS A 472 -16.52 19.93 -10.81
C HIS A 472 -15.03 19.90 -11.10
N LEU A 473 -14.43 18.71 -11.05
CA LEU A 473 -13.00 18.51 -11.27
C LEU A 473 -12.77 18.04 -12.70
N ALA A 474 -11.78 18.62 -13.39
CA ALA A 474 -11.38 18.19 -14.73
C ALA A 474 -9.91 18.52 -14.98
N SER A 475 -9.33 18.06 -16.09
CA SER A 475 -7.96 18.44 -16.47
C SER A 475 -7.86 19.93 -16.82
N ALA A 476 -6.65 20.53 -16.73
CA ALA A 476 -6.43 21.91 -17.16
C ALA A 476 -6.82 22.14 -18.62
N ALA A 477 -6.63 21.13 -19.48
CA ALA A 477 -7.09 21.14 -20.87
C ALA A 477 -8.62 21.25 -20.97
N THR A 478 -9.37 20.47 -20.21
CA THR A 478 -10.85 20.52 -20.20
C THR A 478 -11.33 21.87 -19.67
N VAL A 479 -10.72 22.39 -18.59
CA VAL A 479 -11.04 23.71 -18.02
C VAL A 479 -10.73 24.82 -19.02
N ALA A 480 -9.60 24.75 -19.71
CA ALA A 480 -9.19 25.69 -20.75
C ALA A 480 -10.20 25.71 -21.91
N ALA A 481 -10.54 24.56 -22.47
CA ALA A 481 -11.56 24.45 -23.53
C ALA A 481 -12.93 24.97 -23.07
N SER A 482 -13.33 24.60 -21.85
CA SER A 482 -14.61 25.02 -21.24
C SER A 482 -14.67 26.52 -20.93
N SER A 483 -13.53 27.17 -20.76
CA SER A 483 -13.46 28.58 -20.36
C SER A 483 -13.95 29.55 -21.44
N PHE A 484 -13.90 29.19 -22.73
CA PHE A 484 -14.36 30.10 -23.78
C PHE A 484 -15.87 30.35 -23.69
N SER A 485 -16.67 29.29 -23.57
CA SER A 485 -18.14 29.31 -23.56
C SER A 485 -18.77 29.25 -22.17
N MET A 486 -17.95 29.11 -21.11
CA MET A 486 -18.41 28.85 -19.73
C MET A 486 -19.39 27.67 -19.65
N LYS A 487 -19.09 26.62 -20.42
CA LYS A 487 -19.78 25.34 -20.38
C LYS A 487 -18.75 24.23 -20.41
N VAL A 488 -19.04 23.11 -19.76
CA VAL A 488 -18.20 21.90 -19.88
C VAL A 488 -18.11 21.53 -21.36
N THR A 489 -16.88 21.48 -21.88
CA THR A 489 -16.54 21.22 -23.28
C THR A 489 -15.45 20.16 -23.35
N ASP A 490 -15.59 19.19 -24.26
CA ASP A 490 -14.54 18.21 -24.54
C ASP A 490 -13.32 18.87 -25.20
N PRO A 491 -12.10 18.78 -24.62
CA PRO A 491 -10.92 19.40 -25.19
C PRO A 491 -10.31 18.62 -26.38
N HIS A 492 -10.86 17.47 -26.76
CA HIS A 492 -10.20 16.54 -27.68
C HIS A 492 -9.81 17.14 -29.05
N GLU A 493 -10.70 17.94 -29.67
CA GLU A 493 -10.39 18.61 -30.94
C GLU A 493 -9.22 19.60 -30.81
N LEU A 494 -9.23 20.42 -29.77
CA LEU A 494 -8.16 21.39 -29.50
C LEU A 494 -6.83 20.71 -29.15
N LEU A 495 -6.89 19.60 -28.42
CA LEU A 495 -5.71 18.79 -28.08
C LEU A 495 -5.10 18.13 -29.32
N ALA A 496 -5.93 17.61 -30.23
CA ALA A 496 -5.47 16.99 -31.47
C ALA A 496 -4.75 17.99 -32.41
N ALA A 497 -5.05 19.28 -32.29
CA ALA A 497 -4.41 20.35 -33.06
C ALA A 497 -3.05 20.82 -32.48
N ILE A 498 -2.63 20.32 -31.31
CA ILE A 498 -1.36 20.70 -30.70
C ILE A 498 -0.21 19.93 -31.36
N ASP A 499 0.81 20.68 -31.80
CA ASP A 499 2.06 20.09 -32.28
C ASP A 499 2.82 19.41 -31.12
N LEU A 500 2.92 18.08 -31.20
CA LEU A 500 3.56 17.24 -30.19
C LEU A 500 5.05 17.54 -30.03
N GLU A 501 5.74 18.01 -31.06
CA GLU A 501 7.14 18.37 -30.99
C GLU A 501 7.31 19.67 -30.18
N ILE A 502 6.46 20.67 -30.43
CA ILE A 502 6.41 21.90 -29.63
C ILE A 502 6.09 21.58 -28.18
N TRP A 503 5.10 20.72 -27.93
CA TRP A 503 4.72 20.25 -26.61
C TRP A 503 5.86 19.52 -25.88
N ASN A 504 6.55 18.61 -26.55
CA ASN A 504 7.69 17.88 -25.99
C ASN A 504 8.89 18.80 -25.72
N ASN A 505 9.14 19.77 -26.60
CA ASN A 505 10.21 20.76 -26.43
C ASN A 505 9.95 21.71 -25.26
N LEU A 506 8.70 22.18 -25.08
CA LEU A 506 8.32 23.03 -23.95
C LEU A 506 8.44 22.30 -22.59
N ARG A 507 8.33 20.96 -22.60
CA ARG A 507 8.48 20.07 -21.43
C ARG A 507 9.88 19.45 -21.25
N GLY A 508 10.75 19.52 -22.26
CA GLY A 508 12.13 19.05 -22.18
C GLY A 508 12.37 17.55 -22.40
N LEU A 509 11.51 16.85 -23.14
CA LEU A 509 11.66 15.43 -23.50
C LEU A 509 12.41 15.24 -24.84
N LYS A 510 13.39 14.33 -24.90
CA LYS A 510 14.02 13.84 -26.16
C LYS A 510 13.54 12.41 -26.46
N SER A 511 13.09 12.16 -27.69
CA SER A 511 12.81 10.83 -28.28
C SER A 511 14.13 10.10 -28.58
N SER A 512 14.33 8.77 -28.52
CA SER A 512 13.53 7.54 -28.42
C SER A 512 14.54 6.36 -28.38
N GLU A 513 14.22 5.16 -27.88
CA GLU A 513 14.92 3.91 -28.29
C GLU A 513 14.06 2.65 -28.02
N GLU A 514 14.21 1.65 -28.90
CA GLU A 514 13.32 0.51 -29.19
C GLU A 514 13.42 -0.67 -28.19
N GLU A 515 12.29 -1.31 -27.86
CA GLU A 515 12.21 -2.48 -26.95
C GLU A 515 12.68 -3.78 -27.65
N GLN A 516 13.80 -4.35 -27.17
CA GLN A 516 14.20 -5.73 -27.50
C GLN A 516 13.40 -6.74 -26.64
N ILE A 517 12.86 -7.77 -27.28
CA ILE A 517 12.15 -8.88 -26.61
C ILE A 517 13.18 -9.83 -25.97
N LEU A 518 13.22 -9.86 -24.64
CA LEU A 518 13.96 -10.84 -23.82
C LEU A 518 13.01 -11.97 -23.36
N ASP A 519 13.57 -13.15 -23.06
CA ASP A 519 12.87 -14.39 -22.69
C ASP A 519 12.09 -14.25 -21.35
N TRP A 520 10.76 -14.23 -21.42
CA TRP A 520 9.85 -13.95 -20.28
C TRP A 520 9.38 -15.25 -19.59
N PRO A 521 9.45 -15.38 -18.25
CA PRO A 521 8.95 -16.56 -17.53
C PRO A 521 7.44 -16.77 -17.71
N GLN A 522 7.01 -18.04 -17.76
CA GLN A 522 5.59 -18.37 -17.91
C GLN A 522 4.78 -17.99 -16.66
N TYR A 523 3.60 -17.40 -16.85
CA TYR A 523 2.62 -17.23 -15.78
C TYR A 523 1.98 -18.57 -15.37
N MET A 524 1.79 -18.74 -14.07
CA MET A 524 1.29 -19.94 -13.43
C MET A 524 -0.11 -19.73 -12.84
N GLU A 525 -0.70 -20.83 -12.38
CA GLU A 525 -2.06 -20.91 -11.84
C GLU A 525 -2.07 -21.76 -10.56
N PRO A 526 -2.90 -21.41 -9.55
CA PRO A 526 -3.01 -22.22 -8.35
C PRO A 526 -3.58 -23.60 -8.68
N ARG A 527 -2.99 -24.63 -8.08
CA ARG A 527 -3.46 -26.01 -8.23
C ARG A 527 -4.62 -26.26 -7.27
N GLY A 528 -5.71 -26.82 -7.79
CA GLY A 528 -6.81 -27.36 -6.97
C GLY A 528 -6.59 -28.83 -6.64
N GLY A 529 -7.00 -29.24 -5.44
CA GLY A 529 -7.14 -30.63 -5.06
C GLY A 529 -8.34 -31.29 -5.74
N HIS A 530 -8.05 -32.36 -6.49
CA HIS A 530 -8.91 -33.31 -7.22
C HIS A 530 -9.21 -33.06 -8.70
N ASP A 531 -8.84 -34.11 -9.44
CA ASP A 531 -9.05 -34.41 -10.86
C ASP A 531 -10.51 -34.18 -11.29
N SER A 532 -10.70 -33.33 -12.30
CA SER A 532 -11.99 -32.96 -12.86
C SER A 532 -12.56 -34.04 -13.77
N SER A 533 -12.80 -35.24 -13.24
CA SER A 533 -13.62 -36.24 -13.92
C SER A 533 -14.75 -36.70 -12.99
N LEU A 534 -15.98 -36.54 -13.48
CA LEU A 534 -17.26 -36.94 -12.87
C LEU A 534 -17.89 -35.97 -11.85
N ILE A 535 -18.35 -34.81 -12.31
CA ILE A 535 -19.62 -34.24 -11.81
C ILE A 535 -20.41 -33.74 -13.03
N GLU A 536 -21.38 -34.53 -13.48
CA GLU A 536 -22.42 -34.03 -14.39
C GLU A 536 -23.27 -32.96 -13.69
N PRO A 537 -23.82 -31.98 -14.43
CA PRO A 537 -24.65 -30.94 -13.84
C PRO A 537 -25.98 -31.55 -13.39
N GLN A 538 -26.04 -32.02 -12.14
CA GLN A 538 -27.31 -32.34 -11.51
C GLN A 538 -27.96 -31.05 -11.02
N GLY A 539 -29.17 -30.84 -11.53
CA GLY A 539 -29.96 -29.63 -11.37
C GLY A 539 -30.13 -29.20 -9.92
N VAL A 540 -30.24 -27.89 -9.77
CA VAL A 540 -30.64 -27.20 -8.54
C VAL A 540 -31.94 -27.85 -8.02
N GLN A 541 -31.81 -28.69 -7.02
CA GLN A 541 -32.88 -29.01 -6.09
C GLN A 541 -32.51 -28.40 -4.75
N ASP A 542 -33.38 -27.49 -4.30
CA ASP A 542 -33.40 -26.91 -2.98
C ASP A 542 -33.27 -28.02 -1.93
N SER A 543 -32.06 -28.20 -1.41
CA SER A 543 -31.81 -28.94 -0.18
C SER A 543 -31.41 -27.91 0.86
N ALA A 544 -32.44 -27.35 1.47
CA ALA A 544 -32.35 -26.95 2.86
C ALA A 544 -31.85 -28.15 3.68
N ASP A 545 -31.12 -27.86 4.74
CA ASP A 545 -30.64 -28.78 5.77
C ASP A 545 -29.25 -29.42 5.53
N VAL A 546 -28.22 -28.57 5.63
CA VAL A 546 -26.90 -29.00 6.12
C VAL A 546 -26.74 -28.37 7.50
N GLY A 547 -26.74 -29.23 8.52
CA GLY A 547 -26.73 -28.86 9.93
C GLY A 547 -25.61 -27.90 10.29
N HIS A 548 -25.96 -26.64 10.47
CA HIS A 548 -25.21 -25.73 11.30
C HIS A 548 -25.10 -26.33 12.70
N PRO A 549 -23.95 -26.24 13.39
CA PRO A 549 -23.98 -26.29 14.84
C PRO A 549 -25.00 -25.23 15.26
N ALA A 550 -26.02 -25.65 16.02
CA ALA A 550 -27.04 -24.72 16.48
C ALA A 550 -26.32 -23.51 17.07
N LEU A 551 -26.45 -22.37 16.39
CA LEU A 551 -26.29 -21.06 17.00
C LEU A 551 -27.36 -21.05 18.09
N GLU A 552 -26.99 -21.50 19.29
CA GLU A 552 -27.73 -21.17 20.50
C GLU A 552 -28.04 -19.68 20.39
N ASN A 553 -29.34 -19.37 20.36
CA ASN A 553 -29.91 -18.05 20.22
C ASN A 553 -28.91 -16.96 20.66
N ALA A 554 -28.21 -16.36 19.70
CA ALA A 554 -27.56 -15.10 19.94
C ALA A 554 -28.71 -14.12 20.14
N ALA A 555 -29.14 -14.00 21.40
CA ALA A 555 -30.06 -12.98 21.83
C ALA A 555 -29.53 -11.69 21.20
N THR A 556 -30.38 -10.98 20.47
CA THR A 556 -30.05 -9.63 20.01
C THR A 556 -29.89 -8.83 21.29
N SER A 557 -28.65 -8.77 21.79
CA SER A 557 -28.30 -8.09 23.02
C SER A 557 -28.46 -6.61 22.73
N ILE A 558 -29.57 -6.03 23.20
CA ILE A 558 -29.77 -4.59 23.15
C ILE A 558 -28.76 -3.97 24.10
N LEU A 559 -27.67 -3.43 23.54
CA LEU A 559 -26.68 -2.67 24.31
C LEU A 559 -27.35 -1.37 24.78
N THR A 560 -27.51 -1.23 26.10
CA THR A 560 -28.07 -0.02 26.73
C THR A 560 -26.97 0.69 27.48
N GLY A 561 -26.77 1.98 27.20
CA GLY A 561 -25.69 2.75 27.79
C GLY A 561 -25.73 4.22 27.40
N LYS A 562 -24.84 5.02 28.00
CA LYS A 562 -24.66 6.42 27.62
C LYS A 562 -23.76 6.48 26.39
N VAL A 563 -24.30 7.01 25.31
CA VAL A 563 -23.67 7.03 24.00
C VAL A 563 -22.81 8.28 23.82
N LEU A 564 -21.58 8.08 23.41
CA LEU A 564 -20.70 9.12 22.91
C LEU A 564 -20.64 9.01 21.38
N THR A 565 -21.07 10.07 20.70
CA THR A 565 -21.05 10.12 19.24
C THR A 565 -19.73 10.70 18.74
N LEU A 566 -19.07 10.00 17.83
CA LEU A 566 -17.89 10.47 17.11
C LEU A 566 -18.25 10.68 15.63
N GLY A 567 -17.54 11.60 14.98
CA GLY A 567 -17.71 11.87 13.55
C GLY A 567 -17.15 10.75 12.66
N ASP A 568 -17.12 11.02 11.35
CA ASP A 568 -16.46 10.16 10.37
C ASP A 568 -14.92 10.25 10.50
N PHE A 569 -14.23 9.19 10.08
CA PHE A 569 -12.77 9.11 9.88
C PHE A 569 -11.93 9.40 11.12
N VAL A 570 -12.41 9.01 12.30
CA VAL A 570 -11.57 8.95 13.51
C VAL A 570 -10.56 7.83 13.33
N ASP A 571 -9.29 8.19 13.16
CA ASP A 571 -8.21 7.25 12.88
C ASP A 571 -7.52 6.72 14.14
N THR A 572 -6.65 5.73 13.94
CA THR A 572 -5.84 5.13 15.01
C THR A 572 -4.87 6.11 15.66
N ASP A 573 -4.50 7.20 14.98
CA ASP A 573 -3.69 8.27 15.56
C ASP A 573 -4.51 9.14 16.53
N ALA A 574 -5.78 9.39 16.21
CA ALA A 574 -6.70 10.01 17.14
C ALA A 574 -6.97 9.08 18.35
N LEU A 575 -7.14 7.78 18.13
CA LEU A 575 -7.40 6.81 19.21
C LEU A 575 -6.16 6.54 20.07
N ALA A 576 -4.97 6.49 19.48
CA ALA A 576 -3.71 6.24 20.17
C ALA A 576 -2.61 7.14 19.57
N PRO A 577 -2.45 8.38 20.10
CA PRO A 577 -1.49 9.33 19.57
C PRO A 577 -0.05 8.81 19.64
N ALA A 578 0.70 9.06 18.57
CA ALA A 578 2.05 8.53 18.37
C ALA A 578 3.01 8.85 19.53
N ASP A 579 2.90 10.04 20.12
CA ASP A 579 3.76 10.52 21.21
C ASP A 579 3.73 9.62 22.47
N PHE A 580 2.64 8.87 22.65
CA PHE A 580 2.41 8.09 23.87
C PHE A 580 2.45 6.58 23.65
N LEU A 581 2.56 6.09 22.41
CA LEU A 581 2.49 4.66 22.08
C LEU A 581 3.46 3.81 22.91
N MET A 582 4.68 4.32 23.15
CA MET A 582 5.71 3.62 23.92
C MET A 582 5.41 3.51 25.43
N SER A 583 4.52 4.35 25.96
CA SER A 583 4.02 4.27 27.34
C SER A 583 2.72 3.46 27.47
N MET A 584 1.98 3.26 26.38
CA MET A 584 0.70 2.54 26.34
C MET A 584 0.88 1.02 26.48
N ARG A 585 1.20 0.57 27.70
CA ARG A 585 1.54 -0.84 27.99
C ARG A 585 0.37 -1.69 28.46
N ASP A 586 -0.71 -1.06 28.88
CA ASP A 586 -1.94 -1.69 29.34
C ASP A 586 -3.14 -0.82 28.92
N ASN A 587 -4.34 -1.40 29.00
CA ASN A 587 -5.56 -0.71 28.58
C ASN A 587 -5.69 0.64 29.28
N LYS A 588 -5.45 0.69 30.60
CA LYS A 588 -5.57 1.89 31.42
C LYS A 588 -4.69 3.04 30.94
N THR A 589 -3.42 2.76 30.69
CA THR A 589 -2.47 3.78 30.23
C THR A 589 -2.80 4.21 28.81
N SER A 590 -3.29 3.30 27.95
CA SER A 590 -3.80 3.63 26.62
C SER A 590 -5.05 4.51 26.69
N GLY A 591 -6.00 4.21 27.58
CA GLY A 591 -7.23 4.97 27.80
C GLY A 591 -6.99 6.41 28.25
N MET A 592 -5.94 6.65 29.04
CA MET A 592 -5.53 7.99 29.48
C MET A 592 -5.19 8.95 28.32
N HIS A 593 -4.83 8.42 27.15
CA HIS A 593 -4.40 9.19 25.98
C HIS A 593 -5.39 9.06 24.81
N CYS A 594 -6.47 8.29 24.97
CA CYS A 594 -7.45 8.09 23.90
C CYS A 594 -8.14 9.39 23.51
N LEU A 595 -8.13 9.73 22.21
CA LEU A 595 -8.71 10.95 21.67
C LEU A 595 -8.19 12.22 22.37
N GLU A 596 -6.96 12.18 22.90
CA GLU A 596 -6.39 13.28 23.68
C GLU A 596 -6.37 14.62 22.95
N HIS A 597 -5.98 14.59 21.68
CA HIS A 597 -5.85 15.81 20.88
C HIS A 597 -7.14 16.18 20.14
N THR A 598 -7.99 15.20 19.81
CA THR A 598 -9.15 15.42 18.94
C THR A 598 -10.44 15.62 19.71
N HIS A 599 -10.61 14.95 20.85
CA HIS A 599 -11.80 15.03 21.71
C HIS A 599 -11.36 15.09 23.19
N PRO A 600 -10.82 16.24 23.64
CA PRO A 600 -10.21 16.35 24.97
C PRO A 600 -11.20 16.11 26.13
N ASP A 601 -12.50 16.25 25.89
CA ASP A 601 -13.56 15.97 26.85
C ASP A 601 -13.97 14.48 26.91
N PHE A 602 -13.50 13.66 25.96
CA PHE A 602 -13.85 12.25 25.84
C PHE A 602 -13.60 11.47 27.14
N ARG A 603 -12.40 11.58 27.72
CA ARG A 603 -12.04 10.89 28.97
C ARG A 603 -12.90 11.31 30.15
N ALA A 604 -13.21 12.61 30.23
CA ALA A 604 -14.12 13.13 31.26
C ALA A 604 -15.54 12.59 31.07
N ARG A 605 -16.01 12.44 29.83
CA ARG A 605 -17.32 11.83 29.55
C ARG A 605 -17.33 10.35 29.91
N VAL A 606 -16.28 9.59 29.59
CA VAL A 606 -16.20 8.18 29.99
C VAL A 606 -16.22 8.05 31.52
N ALA A 607 -15.47 8.88 32.24
CA ALA A 607 -15.54 8.93 33.70
C ALA A 607 -16.94 9.30 34.24
N ASN A 608 -17.78 9.97 33.44
CA ASN A 608 -19.19 10.26 33.76
C ASN A 608 -20.18 9.16 33.29
N GLY A 609 -19.65 7.97 32.97
CA GLY A 609 -20.42 6.76 32.67
C GLY A 609 -20.82 6.58 31.20
N PHE A 610 -20.20 7.30 30.27
CA PHE A 610 -20.35 7.03 28.83
C PHE A 610 -19.59 5.76 28.45
N ASN A 611 -20.30 4.75 27.96
CA ASN A 611 -19.77 3.40 27.77
C ASN A 611 -20.06 2.81 26.37
N ILE A 612 -20.73 3.56 25.50
CA ILE A 612 -20.98 3.17 24.11
C ILE A 612 -20.42 4.25 23.20
N VAL A 613 -19.62 3.87 22.21
CA VAL A 613 -19.17 4.77 21.14
C VAL A 613 -19.97 4.48 19.89
N VAL A 614 -20.60 5.51 19.33
CA VAL A 614 -21.22 5.46 18.00
C VAL A 614 -20.43 6.39 17.10
N ALA A 615 -19.62 5.82 16.21
CA ALA A 615 -18.80 6.58 15.29
C ALA A 615 -19.40 6.59 13.88
N GLY A 616 -18.98 7.58 13.09
CA GLY A 616 -19.28 7.66 11.67
C GLY A 616 -18.51 6.63 10.83
N ARG A 617 -18.45 6.87 9.52
CA ARG A 617 -17.76 6.03 8.54
C ARG A 617 -16.24 6.04 8.77
N GLY A 618 -15.54 4.93 8.53
CA GLY A 618 -14.08 4.88 8.60
C GLY A 618 -13.49 5.01 10.01
N PHE A 619 -14.23 4.62 11.05
CA PHE A 619 -13.73 4.57 12.41
C PHE A 619 -12.59 3.56 12.56
N GLY A 620 -11.51 3.94 13.23
CA GLY A 620 -10.33 3.10 13.42
C GLY A 620 -9.46 2.93 12.15
N CYS A 621 -9.66 3.76 11.12
CA CYS A 621 -8.81 3.73 9.92
C CYS A 621 -7.36 4.17 10.24
N GLY A 622 -6.39 3.79 9.42
CA GLY A 622 -5.01 4.25 9.56
C GLY A 622 -4.04 3.17 10.04
N SER A 623 -3.06 3.57 10.85
CA SER A 623 -1.94 2.74 11.30
C SER A 623 -2.40 1.47 12.03
N SER A 624 -1.76 0.33 11.78
CA SER A 624 -2.01 -0.89 12.57
C SER A 624 -1.46 -0.73 13.99
N ARG A 625 -2.32 -0.39 14.95
CA ARG A 625 -1.94 -0.14 16.36
C ARG A 625 -2.87 -0.89 17.31
N GLU A 626 -2.34 -1.90 18.00
CA GLU A 626 -3.09 -2.59 19.07
C GLU A 626 -3.50 -1.62 20.18
N GLN A 627 -2.72 -0.57 20.41
CA GLN A 627 -2.95 0.46 21.42
C GLN A 627 -4.26 1.19 21.20
N ALA A 628 -4.73 1.34 19.95
CA ALA A 628 -6.03 1.94 19.66
C ALA A 628 -7.18 1.08 20.19
N VAL A 629 -7.05 -0.25 20.10
CA VAL A 629 -8.01 -1.19 20.69
C VAL A 629 -7.86 -1.22 22.20
N MET A 630 -6.64 -1.29 22.74
CA MET A 630 -6.37 -1.25 24.18
C MET A 630 -6.94 0.02 24.84
N ALA A 631 -6.78 1.16 24.18
CA ALA A 631 -7.32 2.44 24.60
C ALA A 631 -8.84 2.37 24.75
N LEU A 632 -9.53 1.77 23.78
CA LEU A 632 -10.98 1.58 23.83
C LEU A 632 -11.43 0.54 24.86
N LEU A 633 -10.64 -0.53 25.05
CA LEU A 633 -10.97 -1.61 25.99
C LEU A 633 -10.94 -1.16 27.45
N ASP A 634 -10.12 -0.17 27.82
CA ASP A 634 -10.17 0.43 29.16
C ASP A 634 -11.56 1.01 29.48
N PHE A 635 -12.19 1.65 28.49
CA PHE A 635 -13.55 2.19 28.63
C PHE A 635 -14.61 1.10 28.75
N TRP A 636 -14.34 -0.10 28.24
CA TRP A 636 -15.32 -1.20 28.17
C TRP A 636 -15.16 -2.25 29.27
N GLN A 637 -14.07 -2.27 30.02
CA GLN A 637 -13.89 -3.20 31.14
C GLN A 637 -14.93 -3.02 32.27
N ASP A 638 -15.50 -1.81 32.42
CA ASP A 638 -16.61 -1.55 33.36
C ASP A 638 -18.01 -1.86 32.78
N ALA A 639 -18.12 -2.06 31.45
CA ALA A 639 -19.38 -2.37 30.77
C ALA A 639 -19.66 -3.88 30.70
N VAL A 640 -18.61 -4.71 30.58
CA VAL A 640 -18.74 -6.19 30.52
C VAL A 640 -18.95 -6.80 31.90
N SER A 641 -18.59 -6.10 32.97
CA SER A 641 -18.82 -6.54 34.35
C SER A 641 -20.23 -6.22 34.89
N ASN A 642 -21.07 -5.54 34.09
CA ASN A 642 -22.47 -5.20 34.42
C ASN A 642 -23.49 -5.63 33.35
N ALA A 643 -23.11 -6.53 32.43
CA ALA A 643 -23.99 -7.09 31.40
C ALA A 643 -24.40 -8.54 31.73
#